data_AF-A0A6L4YCF2-F1
#
_entry.id   AF-A0A6L4YCF2-F1
#
_cell.length_a   1.000
_cell.length_b   1.000
_cell.length_c   1.000
_cell.angle_alpha   90.00
_cell.angle_beta   90.00
_cell.angle_gamma   90.00
#
_symmetry.space_group_name_H-M   'P 1'
#
loop_
_entity.id
_entity.type
_entity.pdbx_description
1 polymer ?
#
loop_
_entity_poly.entity_id
_entity_poly.type
_entity_poly.pdbx_seq_one_letter_code
_entity_poly.pdbx_strand_id
1 'polypeptide(L)'
;MKRQRRFLVLAAGLVLALGNLAGCQAAGDPVAAYRTPAHFRVSNAVVSKNLEPFAATIPGIGNSLLDIMVSNSGFEPIVYRNMYPAQENSPDRVAVAPTALSQHDTLREGFLDGAEVRVYRIENGRFDVVREDRIAEGGFHVSSWLPAFPGSKLVPAANPSFNFRWDGYNRPDARYYFTVRAIDRAGKMSPPATAVSFDRPANTGKKAAETPLVEFRPPRSPAGGTPPPPPAPGNLRGHPQLDGSLLLEWDPVKTPDLVGYIVYRSDYPPERHAGYFLQLSSQAASPRQHIRAGDLVVVSKKFYSASRNRMFSNRVWGSEGETSMLLPSTIGFFPDENPAKTWELVRHEIDSPVENRGETCLKLTLAPGTREIVGLYNHSGKAQTWYPVLEQRSYRVEAWMRQEGSGSVRFKFDGFHGAKPNAIEPIVFDVGTRWKKYVGTFTPPAVQDNATPGRMALEFSGPGTFYVDNFRVYRADTDYLDYLPSQYADIKSSGLSALRAHGLVKTKFRTYDMAQLTNDGGGVSGTMAGNTLPQLLRAIRKTGKRPWLQIEFHMGPREWLAFIEYMAAPYDPAIDSPTTKPWAYKRYLQGQARPWVEEFDQILFELGNETWNRIFQPWIFSGMADATNGKAYTAGQVYGLFQEHVIGVMRSSPYWHSARLDDKFAFVLGGWGGLPYGREAADISPSSHYLTIAAYNGGWDEGEGPPRLDAPSLFNVLSQVNQSAIPVAEGHLRELRDLNARRKNPLRLGTYEAGPGYALNGLNNARISEAQSREQEQVMKSLAAGTATLDSFLARAYRGFDLQNFFGFRSGSHWASHAPWYRGGQAYPAWQLLSLFNNQGTGDMLRTDTLSVPVADLKPYERRKGVSNAPLAAVYATRRGNRHVIVVISRKIAGYPFAGDDGFTLVTIDLPFARAKRLTLYRMAGDPRSNNLLSPHNVKIDKVEIGEWGKSRLTLDAALGADERGLPPASTFMYVFEETAGMIAD
;
A
#
# COMPACT_ATOMS: atom_id res chain seq x y z
N MET A 1 -31.17 -19.03 -22.10
CA MET A 1 -32.36 -19.74 -21.57
C MET A 1 -32.38 -19.52 -20.05
N LYS A 2 -33.05 -18.48 -19.53
CA LYS A 2 -34.48 -18.39 -19.14
C LYS A 2 -34.99 -19.56 -18.29
N ARG A 3 -35.24 -19.30 -17.00
CA ARG A 3 -36.36 -19.78 -16.14
C ARG A 3 -36.16 -19.18 -14.74
N GLN A 4 -36.80 -18.06 -14.38
CA GLN A 4 -38.16 -17.92 -13.81
C GLN A 4 -38.50 -18.93 -12.69
N ARG A 5 -38.59 -18.42 -11.45
CA ARG A 5 -39.63 -18.77 -10.47
C ARG A 5 -40.02 -17.53 -9.65
N ARG A 6 -41.30 -17.18 -9.74
CA ARG A 6 -42.03 -16.29 -8.83
C ARG A 6 -42.70 -17.18 -7.77
N PHE A 7 -42.82 -16.71 -6.53
CA PHE A 7 -44.03 -16.91 -5.73
C PHE A 7 -44.22 -15.72 -4.76
N LEU A 8 -45.48 -15.33 -4.64
CA LEU A 8 -46.08 -14.18 -3.96
C LEU A 8 -46.39 -14.52 -2.50
N VAL A 9 -46.25 -13.55 -1.57
CA VAL A 9 -47.16 -13.36 -0.42
C VAL A 9 -47.28 -11.84 -0.12
N LEU A 10 -48.49 -11.29 -0.28
CA LEU A 10 -49.03 -10.03 0.28
C LEU A 10 -49.26 -10.19 1.80
N ALA A 11 -49.40 -9.21 2.70
CA ALA A 11 -49.37 -7.74 2.81
C ALA A 11 -49.30 -7.48 4.35
N ALA A 12 -48.60 -6.49 4.89
CA ALA A 12 -49.03 -5.13 5.26
C ALA A 12 -48.03 -4.71 6.38
N GLY A 13 -47.52 -3.49 6.57
CA GLY A 13 -47.89 -2.17 6.10
C GLY A 13 -47.68 -1.21 7.27
N LEU A 14 -46.50 -0.61 7.42
CA LEU A 14 -46.35 0.72 8.04
C LEU A 14 -45.08 1.38 7.50
N VAL A 15 -45.30 2.43 6.71
CA VAL A 15 -44.32 3.20 5.95
C VAL A 15 -44.12 4.53 6.67
N LEU A 16 -42.87 4.88 6.97
CA LEU A 16 -42.45 6.27 7.20
C LEU A 16 -41.64 6.71 5.97
N ALA A 17 -42.38 7.06 4.92
CA ALA A 17 -41.90 7.83 3.79
C ALA A 17 -42.30 9.29 4.04
N LEU A 18 -41.30 10.15 4.26
CA LEU A 18 -41.50 11.60 4.21
C LEU A 18 -40.90 12.11 2.90
N GLY A 19 -41.81 12.47 1.98
CA GLY A 19 -41.67 13.60 1.07
C GLY A 19 -40.82 13.43 -0.19
N ASN A 20 -41.30 12.68 -1.18
CA ASN A 20 -41.04 13.00 -2.59
C ASN A 20 -42.36 12.85 -3.35
N LEU A 21 -43.18 13.91 -3.33
CA LEU A 21 -44.27 14.06 -4.28
C LEU A 21 -43.66 14.51 -5.61
N ALA A 22 -43.46 13.54 -6.50
CA ALA A 22 -43.22 13.79 -7.91
C ALA A 22 -44.55 14.24 -8.56
N GLY A 23 -44.74 15.55 -8.66
CA GLY A 23 -45.60 16.10 -9.70
C GLY A 23 -44.84 16.03 -11.03
N CYS A 24 -45.47 15.51 -12.08
CA CYS A 24 -45.00 15.71 -13.46
C CYS A 24 -45.03 17.20 -13.79
N GLN A 25 -43.98 17.93 -13.42
CA GLN A 25 -43.70 19.24 -13.99
C GLN A 25 -43.08 19.02 -15.36
N ALA A 26 -43.59 19.75 -16.37
CA ALA A 26 -42.92 19.92 -17.64
C ALA A 26 -41.44 20.24 -17.39
N ALA A 27 -40.53 19.67 -18.19
CA ALA A 27 -39.10 19.94 -18.09
C ALA A 27 -38.88 21.46 -18.19
N GLY A 28 -38.68 22.10 -17.04
CA GLY A 28 -38.37 23.53 -16.96
C GLY A 28 -37.06 23.82 -17.69
N ASP A 29 -36.87 25.06 -18.10
CA ASP A 29 -35.64 25.52 -18.75
C ASP A 29 -34.41 25.11 -17.91
N PRO A 30 -33.53 24.21 -18.40
CA PRO A 30 -32.34 23.77 -17.69
C PRO A 30 -31.40 24.92 -17.31
N VAL A 31 -31.38 26.00 -18.09
CA VAL A 31 -30.60 27.20 -17.79
C VAL A 31 -31.20 27.96 -16.61
N ALA A 32 -32.53 28.10 -16.58
CA ALA A 32 -33.22 28.71 -15.43
C ALA A 32 -32.99 27.90 -14.15
N ALA A 33 -33.10 26.57 -14.22
CA ALA A 33 -32.83 25.68 -13.09
C ALA A 33 -31.38 25.83 -12.57
N TYR A 34 -30.40 25.92 -13.47
CA TYR A 34 -28.98 26.15 -13.16
C TYR A 34 -28.66 27.52 -12.55
N ARG A 35 -29.53 28.51 -12.79
CA ARG A 35 -29.39 29.88 -12.26
C ARG A 35 -30.24 30.17 -11.02
N THR A 36 -30.99 29.18 -10.55
CA THR A 36 -31.82 29.30 -9.34
C THR A 36 -30.95 29.73 -8.14
N PRO A 37 -31.35 30.78 -7.38
CA PRO A 37 -30.69 31.11 -6.12
C PRO A 37 -30.73 29.94 -5.13
N ALA A 38 -29.65 29.75 -4.38
CA ALA A 38 -29.59 28.72 -3.35
C ALA A 38 -30.11 29.26 -2.01
N HIS A 39 -31.02 28.51 -1.39
CA HIS A 39 -31.55 28.80 -0.07
C HIS A 39 -31.48 27.54 0.79
N PHE A 40 -30.79 27.64 1.92
CA PHE A 40 -30.62 26.56 2.90
C PHE A 40 -31.18 26.98 4.26
N ARG A 41 -31.56 25.99 5.07
CA ARG A 41 -31.88 26.16 6.49
C ARG A 41 -31.01 25.23 7.32
N VAL A 42 -30.32 25.79 8.31
CA VAL A 42 -29.58 25.01 9.30
C VAL A 42 -30.42 24.92 10.57
N SER A 43 -30.66 23.70 11.04
CA SER A 43 -31.46 23.41 12.23
C SER A 43 -30.57 23.00 13.40
N ASN A 44 -31.15 22.91 14.61
CA ASN A 44 -30.45 22.43 15.80
C ASN A 44 -30.35 20.90 15.89
N ALA A 45 -30.99 20.17 14.98
CA ALA A 45 -30.93 18.72 14.91
C ALA A 45 -29.52 18.24 14.54
N VAL A 46 -29.00 17.27 15.28
CA VAL A 46 -27.67 16.70 15.05
C VAL A 46 -27.79 15.46 14.16
N VAL A 47 -27.09 15.46 13.02
CA VAL A 47 -27.04 14.33 12.08
C VAL A 47 -25.83 13.43 12.27
N SER A 48 -24.73 13.99 12.79
CA SER A 48 -23.54 13.23 13.22
C SER A 48 -22.95 13.87 14.47
N LYS A 49 -22.66 13.07 15.50
CA LYS A 49 -22.23 13.57 16.81
C LYS A 49 -20.73 13.66 16.89
N ASN A 50 -20.23 14.75 17.48
CA ASN A 50 -18.81 14.94 17.79
C ASN A 50 -17.87 14.51 16.65
N LEU A 51 -18.07 15.09 15.46
CA LEU A 51 -17.19 14.87 14.32
C LEU A 51 -15.77 15.30 14.70
N GLU A 52 -14.88 14.32 14.74
CA GLU A 52 -13.47 14.51 15.07
C GLU A 52 -12.70 15.12 13.89
N PRO A 53 -11.51 15.70 14.14
CA PRO A 53 -10.61 16.05 13.06
C PRO A 53 -10.31 14.84 12.16
N PHE A 54 -10.08 15.09 10.89
CA PHE A 54 -9.65 14.06 9.93
C PHE A 54 -8.23 13.57 10.22
N ALA A 55 -7.93 12.35 9.79
CA ALA A 55 -6.62 11.72 9.89
C ALA A 55 -5.84 11.84 8.57
N ALA A 56 -4.56 11.45 8.59
CA ALA A 56 -3.77 11.32 7.37
C ALA A 56 -2.89 10.06 7.37
N THR A 57 -2.69 9.48 6.19
CA THR A 57 -1.69 8.44 6.01
C THR A 57 -0.30 9.05 5.92
N ILE A 58 0.62 8.46 6.68
CA ILE A 58 2.06 8.67 6.57
C ILE A 58 2.64 7.46 5.83
N PRO A 59 3.49 7.64 4.80
CA PRO A 59 4.13 6.53 4.09
C PRO A 59 5.18 5.86 5.00
N GLY A 60 6.40 5.68 4.53
CA GLY A 60 7.55 5.59 5.43
C GLY A 60 7.94 6.99 5.92
N ILE A 61 8.41 7.11 7.16
CA ILE A 61 8.82 8.38 7.76
C ILE A 61 10.32 8.39 8.04
N GLY A 62 10.90 9.59 8.14
CA GLY A 62 12.30 9.76 8.49
C GLY A 62 13.12 10.52 7.46
N ASN A 63 14.35 10.84 7.83
CA ASN A 63 15.30 11.64 7.06
C ASN A 63 16.49 10.82 6.52
N SER A 64 16.39 9.49 6.48
CA SER A 64 17.43 8.61 5.95
C SER A 64 17.52 8.73 4.43
N LEU A 65 18.75 8.78 3.93
CA LEU A 65 19.06 8.70 2.50
C LEU A 65 19.38 7.26 2.07
N LEU A 66 19.64 6.33 2.99
CA LEU A 66 19.96 4.94 2.61
C LEU A 66 18.72 4.03 2.60
N ASP A 67 17.73 4.38 3.40
CA ASP A 67 16.50 3.62 3.55
C ASP A 67 15.34 4.42 2.94
N ILE A 68 15.30 4.60 1.62
CA ILE A 68 14.21 5.37 0.97
C ILE A 68 13.09 4.44 0.48
N MET A 69 13.43 3.23 0.01
CA MET A 69 12.46 2.29 -0.57
C MET A 69 12.32 1.02 0.27
N VAL A 70 13.41 0.28 0.49
CA VAL A 70 13.44 -0.92 1.34
C VAL A 70 14.74 -0.91 2.11
N SER A 71 14.65 -0.96 3.45
CA SER A 71 15.82 -0.86 4.32
C SER A 71 16.53 -2.19 4.52
N ASN A 72 17.84 -2.07 4.75
CA ASN A 72 18.62 -3.00 5.56
C ASN A 72 19.98 -2.37 5.95
N SER A 73 20.01 -1.08 6.25
CA SER A 73 21.24 -0.36 6.58
C SER A 73 21.82 -0.72 7.95
N GLY A 74 21.01 -1.33 8.82
CA GLY A 74 21.42 -2.04 10.04
C GLY A 74 21.80 -3.51 9.83
N PHE A 75 21.92 -3.97 8.58
CA PHE A 75 22.40 -5.32 8.22
C PHE A 75 21.73 -6.47 8.98
N GLU A 76 20.41 -6.41 9.10
CA GLU A 76 19.59 -7.46 9.68
C GLU A 76 19.34 -8.61 8.69
N PRO A 77 19.08 -9.85 9.18
CA PRO A 77 18.82 -10.96 8.30
C PRO A 77 17.53 -10.74 7.50
N ILE A 78 17.49 -11.21 6.26
CA ILE A 78 16.27 -11.10 5.45
C ILE A 78 15.21 -12.07 5.99
N VAL A 79 14.05 -11.55 6.41
CA VAL A 79 12.90 -12.39 6.78
C VAL A 79 12.01 -12.56 5.56
N TYR A 80 12.11 -13.74 4.94
CA TYR A 80 11.23 -14.15 3.86
C TYR A 80 9.96 -14.77 4.43
N ARG A 81 8.79 -14.24 4.04
CA ARG A 81 7.51 -14.88 4.33
C ARG A 81 6.63 -14.91 3.08
N ASN A 82 5.85 -15.97 2.95
CA ASN A 82 4.86 -16.09 1.89
C ASN A 82 3.64 -16.86 2.40
N MET A 83 2.54 -16.80 1.67
CA MET A 83 1.35 -17.60 1.93
C MET A 83 0.90 -18.38 0.70
N TYR A 84 0.45 -19.60 0.91
CA TYR A 84 0.07 -20.55 -0.12
C TYR A 84 -1.28 -21.20 0.20
N PRO A 85 -2.21 -21.28 -0.77
CA PRO A 85 -3.36 -22.18 -0.65
C PRO A 85 -2.91 -23.61 -0.98
N ALA A 86 -3.10 -24.54 -0.03
CA ALA A 86 -2.85 -25.96 -0.26
C ALA A 86 -3.77 -26.51 -1.36
N GLN A 87 -3.23 -27.30 -2.29
CA GLN A 87 -3.98 -27.82 -3.45
C GLN A 87 -4.58 -29.21 -3.22
N GLU A 88 -4.04 -29.99 -2.29
CA GLU A 88 -4.44 -31.38 -2.06
C GLU A 88 -4.46 -31.72 -0.58
N ASN A 89 -5.15 -32.80 -0.24
CA ASN A 89 -5.11 -33.38 1.09
C ASN A 89 -3.85 -34.24 1.23
N SER A 90 -3.16 -34.13 2.36
CA SER A 90 -2.00 -34.97 2.65
C SER A 90 -1.72 -34.99 4.14
N PRO A 91 -1.20 -36.10 4.70
CA PRO A 91 -0.70 -36.09 6.07
C PRO A 91 0.39 -35.04 6.25
N ASP A 92 1.42 -34.98 5.39
CA ASP A 92 2.67 -34.24 5.65
C ASP A 92 3.23 -33.46 4.45
N ARG A 93 2.44 -33.29 3.39
CA ARG A 93 2.84 -32.55 2.19
C ARG A 93 1.92 -31.37 1.92
N VAL A 94 2.50 -30.21 1.63
CA VAL A 94 1.75 -29.05 1.13
C VAL A 94 1.98 -28.94 -0.37
N ALA A 95 1.06 -29.46 -1.18
CA ALA A 95 1.09 -29.21 -2.63
C ALA A 95 0.65 -27.78 -2.94
N VAL A 96 1.39 -27.10 -3.81
CA VAL A 96 1.18 -25.70 -4.15
C VAL A 96 1.21 -25.54 -5.66
N ALA A 97 0.43 -24.60 -6.19
CA ALA A 97 0.49 -24.27 -7.62
C ALA A 97 1.92 -23.85 -8.02
N PRO A 98 2.46 -24.33 -9.16
CA PRO A 98 3.84 -24.03 -9.59
C PRO A 98 4.16 -22.53 -9.62
N THR A 99 3.23 -21.74 -10.13
CA THR A 99 3.35 -20.28 -10.25
C THR A 99 3.32 -19.56 -8.91
N ALA A 100 2.72 -20.15 -7.88
CA ALA A 100 2.72 -19.58 -6.54
C ALA A 100 4.01 -19.93 -5.78
N LEU A 101 4.50 -21.17 -5.88
CA LEU A 101 5.63 -21.64 -5.08
C LEU A 101 6.98 -21.03 -5.50
N SER A 102 7.21 -20.87 -6.81
CA SER A 102 8.49 -20.41 -7.37
C SER A 102 8.34 -19.21 -8.32
N GLN A 103 7.18 -18.53 -8.35
CA GLN A 103 6.91 -17.33 -9.17
C GLN A 103 7.63 -17.31 -10.52
N HIS A 104 7.14 -18.12 -11.47
CA HIS A 104 7.74 -18.30 -12.79
C HIS A 104 9.14 -18.94 -12.81
N ASP A 105 9.40 -19.92 -11.93
CA ASP A 105 10.65 -20.68 -11.93
C ASP A 105 11.85 -19.80 -11.59
N THR A 106 11.74 -19.11 -10.46
CA THR A 106 12.74 -18.18 -9.91
C THR A 106 13.60 -18.85 -8.84
N LEU A 107 12.99 -19.73 -8.05
CA LEU A 107 13.60 -20.39 -6.89
C LEU A 107 14.03 -21.82 -7.23
N ARG A 108 15.12 -22.27 -6.62
CA ARG A 108 15.70 -23.61 -6.77
C ARG A 108 15.25 -24.56 -5.67
N GLU A 109 15.27 -25.87 -5.91
CA GLU A 109 15.13 -26.89 -4.85
C GLU A 109 16.03 -26.57 -3.65
N GLY A 110 15.50 -26.77 -2.44
CA GLY A 110 16.17 -26.45 -1.18
C GLY A 110 16.03 -25.02 -0.66
N PHE A 111 15.46 -24.09 -1.45
CA PHE A 111 15.34 -22.68 -1.06
C PHE A 111 14.65 -22.48 0.31
N LEU A 112 13.56 -23.19 0.58
CA LEU A 112 12.81 -23.08 1.85
C LEU A 112 13.09 -24.20 2.85
N ASP A 113 14.14 -25.00 2.69
CA ASP A 113 14.46 -26.05 3.67
C ASP A 113 14.65 -25.46 5.08
N GLY A 114 14.10 -26.12 6.09
CA GLY A 114 14.09 -25.66 7.48
C GLY A 114 13.15 -24.48 7.79
N ALA A 115 12.46 -23.91 6.79
CA ALA A 115 11.52 -22.82 7.01
C ALA A 115 10.36 -23.26 7.90
N GLU A 116 9.87 -22.34 8.72
CA GLU A 116 8.71 -22.56 9.59
C GLU A 116 7.43 -22.54 8.77
N VAL A 117 6.51 -23.44 9.11
CA VAL A 117 5.21 -23.59 8.45
C VAL A 117 4.11 -23.45 9.48
N ARG A 118 3.11 -22.62 9.19
CA ARG A 118 1.86 -22.51 9.94
C ARG A 118 0.68 -22.77 9.02
N VAL A 119 -0.18 -23.70 9.41
CA VAL A 119 -1.35 -24.10 8.64
C VAL A 119 -2.60 -23.59 9.33
N TYR A 120 -3.31 -22.71 8.64
CA TYR A 120 -4.56 -22.13 9.07
C TYR A 120 -5.73 -22.78 8.36
N ARG A 121 -6.78 -23.07 9.12
CA ARG A 121 -8.02 -23.68 8.62
C ARG A 121 -9.22 -23.00 9.24
N ILE A 122 -10.32 -22.95 8.49
CA ILE A 122 -11.62 -22.56 9.03
C ILE A 122 -12.33 -23.83 9.53
N GLU A 123 -12.61 -23.92 10.82
CA GLU A 123 -13.38 -25.00 11.44
C GLU A 123 -14.52 -24.37 12.24
N ASN A 124 -15.76 -24.78 11.96
CA ASN A 124 -16.97 -24.26 12.64
C ASN A 124 -17.06 -22.71 12.63
N GLY A 125 -16.74 -22.12 11.48
CA GLY A 125 -16.74 -20.67 11.28
C GLY A 125 -15.72 -19.91 12.12
N ARG A 126 -14.57 -20.52 12.44
CA ARG A 126 -13.44 -19.86 13.12
C ARG A 126 -12.13 -20.22 12.45
N PHE A 127 -11.19 -19.27 12.40
CA PHE A 127 -9.83 -19.56 12.00
C PHE A 127 -9.04 -20.16 13.17
N ASP A 128 -8.43 -21.31 12.93
CA ASP A 128 -7.55 -22.00 13.86
C ASP A 128 -6.21 -22.33 13.19
N VAL A 129 -5.13 -22.32 13.99
CA VAL A 129 -3.85 -22.92 13.59
C VAL A 129 -3.95 -24.42 13.87
N VAL A 130 -4.03 -25.22 12.81
CA VAL A 130 -4.19 -26.68 12.94
C VAL A 130 -2.85 -27.42 12.93
N ARG A 131 -1.77 -26.77 12.46
CA ARG A 131 -0.41 -27.33 12.48
C ARG A 131 0.64 -26.23 12.48
N GLU A 132 1.68 -26.42 13.29
CA GLU A 132 2.96 -25.72 13.21
C GLU A 132 4.04 -26.78 12.94
N ASP A 133 4.92 -26.56 11.96
CA ASP A 133 5.96 -27.51 11.55
C ASP A 133 7.15 -26.77 10.91
N ARG A 134 8.09 -27.51 10.34
CA ARG A 134 9.15 -27.02 9.46
C ARG A 134 9.15 -27.79 8.13
N ILE A 135 9.71 -27.19 7.10
CA ILE A 135 10.05 -27.90 5.87
C ILE A 135 11.27 -28.78 6.14
N ALA A 136 11.22 -30.04 5.75
CA ALA A 136 12.34 -30.97 5.88
C ALA A 136 13.57 -30.50 5.07
N GLU A 137 14.76 -30.97 5.45
CA GLU A 137 15.93 -30.83 4.58
C GLU A 137 15.69 -31.57 3.26
N GLY A 138 15.96 -30.92 2.12
CA GLY A 138 15.59 -31.40 0.79
C GLY A 138 14.07 -31.35 0.50
N GLY A 139 13.26 -30.76 1.38
CA GLY A 139 11.80 -30.80 1.33
C GLY A 139 11.15 -29.70 0.47
N PHE A 140 11.90 -28.69 0.03
CA PHE A 140 11.42 -27.70 -0.93
C PHE A 140 11.57 -28.21 -2.38
N HIS A 141 10.48 -28.68 -2.97
CA HIS A 141 10.47 -29.23 -4.33
C HIS A 141 9.81 -28.29 -5.33
N VAL A 142 10.56 -27.98 -6.40
CA VAL A 142 10.16 -27.10 -7.51
C VAL A 142 10.70 -27.61 -8.85
N SER A 143 10.76 -28.94 -9.01
CA SER A 143 11.35 -29.60 -10.18
C SER A 143 10.27 -30.25 -11.06
N SER A 144 10.06 -29.70 -12.26
CA SER A 144 9.19 -30.29 -13.27
C SER A 144 9.46 -29.69 -14.66
N TRP A 145 8.61 -30.04 -15.62
CA TRP A 145 8.56 -29.43 -16.95
C TRP A 145 7.84 -28.08 -16.93
N LEU A 146 8.47 -27.07 -17.53
CA LEU A 146 7.93 -25.72 -17.67
C LEU A 146 7.80 -25.36 -19.15
N PRO A 147 6.67 -24.79 -19.60
CA PRO A 147 6.55 -24.34 -20.98
C PRO A 147 7.66 -23.35 -21.35
N ALA A 148 8.27 -23.53 -22.52
CA ALA A 148 9.32 -22.64 -23.05
C ALA A 148 8.76 -21.30 -23.58
N PHE A 149 7.44 -21.19 -23.73
CA PHE A 149 6.71 -20.02 -24.21
C PHE A 149 5.35 -19.91 -23.50
N PRO A 150 4.61 -18.79 -23.62
CA PRO A 150 3.34 -18.58 -22.94
C PRO A 150 2.33 -19.72 -23.19
N GLY A 151 1.63 -20.16 -22.14
CA GLY A 151 0.80 -21.37 -22.17
C GLY A 151 -0.45 -21.34 -23.06
N SER A 152 -0.78 -20.21 -23.71
CA SER A 152 -1.84 -20.13 -24.73
C SER A 152 -1.34 -20.33 -26.15
N LYS A 153 -0.05 -20.55 -26.35
CA LYS A 153 0.56 -20.71 -27.67
C LYS A 153 0.97 -22.16 -27.89
N LEU A 154 1.08 -22.56 -29.16
CA LEU A 154 1.58 -23.86 -29.60
C LEU A 154 2.52 -23.69 -30.80
N VAL A 155 3.44 -24.64 -30.94
CA VAL A 155 4.13 -24.88 -32.21
C VAL A 155 3.13 -25.56 -33.16
N PRO A 156 2.89 -25.04 -34.39
CA PRO A 156 1.93 -25.61 -35.33
C PRO A 156 2.25 -27.07 -35.68
N ALA A 157 1.22 -27.90 -35.82
CA ALA A 157 1.39 -29.31 -36.20
C ALA A 157 2.17 -29.50 -37.52
N ALA A 158 2.06 -28.55 -38.46
CA ALA A 158 2.73 -28.59 -39.75
C ALA A 158 4.24 -28.31 -39.69
N ASN A 159 4.76 -27.79 -38.56
CA ASN A 159 6.17 -27.45 -38.40
C ASN A 159 6.68 -28.01 -37.06
N PRO A 160 7.10 -29.28 -36.98
CA PRO A 160 7.57 -29.93 -35.75
C PRO A 160 9.00 -29.49 -35.39
N SER A 161 9.23 -28.18 -35.38
CA SER A 161 10.50 -27.55 -35.00
C SER A 161 10.25 -26.31 -34.14
N PHE A 162 11.19 -26.02 -33.24
CA PHE A 162 11.14 -24.85 -32.38
C PHE A 162 12.53 -24.32 -32.10
N ASN A 163 12.74 -23.06 -32.41
CA ASN A 163 14.00 -22.38 -32.12
C ASN A 163 13.94 -21.73 -30.73
N PHE A 164 14.57 -22.39 -29.73
CA PHE A 164 14.68 -21.87 -28.38
C PHE A 164 15.86 -20.90 -28.27
N ARG A 165 15.69 -19.86 -27.46
CA ARG A 165 16.71 -18.85 -27.22
C ARG A 165 16.80 -18.54 -25.74
N TRP A 166 18.02 -18.58 -25.22
CA TRP A 166 18.28 -18.12 -23.87
C TRP A 166 18.30 -16.60 -23.82
N ASP A 167 17.70 -16.06 -22.77
CA ASP A 167 17.82 -14.65 -22.41
C ASP A 167 19.23 -14.35 -21.87
N GLY A 168 19.63 -13.07 -21.95
CA GLY A 168 20.92 -12.62 -21.42
C GLY A 168 21.07 -12.90 -19.91
N TYR A 169 19.96 -12.90 -19.18
CA TYR A 169 19.90 -13.15 -17.74
C TYR A 169 19.79 -14.64 -17.36
N ASN A 170 19.77 -15.57 -18.31
CA ASN A 170 19.88 -17.00 -17.97
C ASN A 170 21.28 -17.32 -17.41
N ARG A 171 21.44 -18.44 -16.72
CA ARG A 171 22.72 -18.87 -16.13
C ARG A 171 23.69 -19.30 -17.24
N PRO A 172 24.89 -18.71 -17.35
CA PRO A 172 25.90 -19.17 -18.31
C PRO A 172 26.37 -20.58 -17.94
N ASP A 173 26.74 -21.35 -18.97
CA ASP A 173 27.34 -22.69 -18.84
C ASP A 173 26.50 -23.69 -18.02
N ALA A 174 25.19 -23.43 -17.91
CA ALA A 174 24.27 -24.31 -17.22
C ALA A 174 23.62 -25.29 -18.20
N ARG A 175 23.43 -26.53 -17.75
CA ARG A 175 22.67 -27.56 -18.47
C ARG A 175 21.17 -27.27 -18.36
N TYR A 176 20.48 -27.29 -19.50
CA TYR A 176 19.03 -27.27 -19.62
C TYR A 176 18.53 -28.55 -20.26
N TYR A 177 17.36 -29.00 -19.83
CA TYR A 177 16.68 -30.18 -20.37
C TYR A 177 15.45 -29.73 -21.14
N PHE A 178 15.16 -30.40 -22.26
CA PHE A 178 14.03 -30.09 -23.12
C PHE A 178 13.23 -31.35 -23.45
N THR A 179 11.92 -31.20 -23.54
CA THR A 179 11.01 -32.20 -24.08
C THR A 179 9.89 -31.52 -24.87
N VAL A 180 9.12 -32.30 -25.61
CA VAL A 180 7.97 -31.83 -26.36
C VAL A 180 6.77 -32.75 -26.11
N ARG A 181 5.57 -32.17 -26.05
CA ARG A 181 4.30 -32.89 -25.97
C ARG A 181 3.41 -32.46 -27.12
N ALA A 182 2.71 -33.41 -27.72
CA ALA A 182 1.65 -33.15 -28.68
C ALA A 182 0.34 -32.83 -27.94
N ILE A 183 -0.48 -31.94 -28.50
CA ILE A 183 -1.81 -31.59 -27.96
C ILE A 183 -2.88 -31.66 -29.04
N ASP A 184 -3.99 -32.33 -28.72
CA ASP A 184 -5.15 -32.47 -29.60
C ASP A 184 -6.15 -31.30 -29.48
N ARG A 185 -7.19 -31.31 -30.31
CA ARG A 185 -8.28 -30.32 -30.32
C ARG A 185 -9.09 -30.30 -29.01
N ALA A 186 -9.06 -31.38 -28.24
CA ALA A 186 -9.71 -31.46 -26.93
C ALA A 186 -8.81 -30.94 -25.79
N GLY A 187 -7.55 -30.62 -26.07
CA GLY A 187 -6.56 -30.19 -25.08
C GLY A 187 -5.88 -31.33 -24.33
N LYS A 188 -6.03 -32.59 -24.76
CA LYS A 188 -5.29 -33.71 -24.15
C LYS A 188 -3.85 -33.70 -24.65
N MET A 189 -2.93 -33.89 -23.73
CA MET A 189 -1.49 -33.91 -24.01
C MET A 189 -0.96 -35.34 -24.07
N SER A 190 -0.08 -35.61 -25.04
CA SER A 190 0.70 -36.86 -25.09
C SER A 190 1.58 -37.05 -23.85
N PRO A 191 2.16 -38.24 -23.61
CA PRO A 191 3.37 -38.34 -22.80
C PRO A 191 4.50 -37.44 -23.35
N PRO A 192 5.48 -37.02 -22.52
CA PRO A 192 6.64 -36.29 -23.01
C PRO A 192 7.50 -37.16 -23.94
N ALA A 193 8.08 -36.54 -24.97
CA ALA A 193 9.15 -37.15 -25.76
C ALA A 193 10.38 -37.44 -24.87
N THR A 194 11.25 -38.37 -25.29
CA THR A 194 12.55 -38.57 -24.64
C THR A 194 13.30 -37.25 -24.59
N ALA A 195 13.72 -36.85 -23.38
CA ALA A 195 14.32 -35.55 -23.17
C ALA A 195 15.71 -35.46 -23.81
N VAL A 196 16.07 -34.27 -24.27
CA VAL A 196 17.42 -33.91 -24.71
C VAL A 196 17.98 -32.84 -23.76
N SER A 197 19.30 -32.72 -23.69
CA SER A 197 19.95 -31.73 -22.82
C SER A 197 21.07 -30.98 -23.53
N PHE A 198 21.22 -29.70 -23.21
CA PHE A 198 22.21 -28.81 -23.81
C PHE A 198 22.77 -27.87 -22.75
N ASP A 199 24.06 -27.54 -22.85
CA ASP A 199 24.60 -26.40 -22.10
C ASP A 199 24.24 -25.12 -22.83
N ARG A 200 23.89 -24.08 -22.07
CA ARG A 200 23.71 -22.75 -22.65
C ARG A 200 25.04 -22.27 -23.25
N PRO A 201 25.07 -21.84 -24.52
CA PRO A 201 26.27 -21.28 -25.13
C PRO A 201 26.66 -19.93 -24.53
N ALA A 202 27.95 -19.59 -24.56
CA ALA A 202 28.46 -18.31 -24.05
C ALA A 202 27.89 -17.09 -24.80
N ASN A 203 27.63 -17.23 -26.10
CA ASN A 203 26.98 -16.21 -26.93
C ASN A 203 25.53 -16.62 -27.18
N THR A 204 24.57 -15.79 -26.74
CA THR A 204 23.13 -16.02 -26.99
C THR A 204 22.58 -15.12 -28.11
N GLY A 205 23.42 -14.34 -28.81
CA GLY A 205 23.03 -13.37 -29.87
C GLY A 205 22.22 -12.15 -29.37
N LYS A 206 21.71 -11.30 -30.28
CA LYS A 206 20.79 -10.17 -29.93
C LYS A 206 19.40 -10.15 -30.61
N LYS A 207 19.16 -10.93 -31.67
CA LYS A 207 17.92 -10.85 -32.49
C LYS A 207 16.97 -12.01 -32.14
N ALA A 208 15.67 -11.74 -32.00
CA ALA A 208 14.69 -12.79 -31.76
C ALA A 208 14.61 -13.72 -32.99
N ALA A 209 14.72 -15.03 -32.78
CA ALA A 209 14.39 -16.02 -33.79
C ALA A 209 12.88 -16.29 -33.71
N GLU A 210 12.15 -16.08 -34.80
CA GLU A 210 10.70 -16.26 -34.82
C GLU A 210 10.37 -17.70 -35.23
N THR A 211 10.06 -18.56 -34.24
CA THR A 211 9.22 -19.72 -34.55
C THR A 211 7.78 -19.24 -34.59
N PRO A 212 7.04 -19.39 -35.71
CA PRO A 212 5.63 -19.04 -35.77
C PRO A 212 4.87 -19.88 -34.74
N LEU A 213 4.18 -19.22 -33.80
CA LEU A 213 3.34 -19.86 -32.80
C LEU A 213 1.87 -19.57 -33.10
N VAL A 214 0.99 -20.54 -32.85
CA VAL A 214 -0.46 -20.39 -32.99
C VAL A 214 -1.12 -20.29 -31.62
N GLU A 215 -2.11 -19.40 -31.49
CA GLU A 215 -2.94 -19.34 -30.27
C GLU A 215 -3.84 -20.58 -30.20
N PHE A 216 -3.93 -21.17 -29.01
CA PHE A 216 -4.80 -22.28 -28.72
C PHE A 216 -5.46 -22.11 -27.35
N ARG A 217 -6.77 -22.32 -27.33
CA ARG A 217 -7.55 -22.38 -26.09
C ARG A 217 -8.32 -23.69 -26.10
N PRO A 218 -8.03 -24.61 -25.16
CA PRO A 218 -8.75 -25.87 -25.09
C PRO A 218 -10.23 -25.62 -24.75
N PRO A 219 -11.16 -26.49 -25.20
CA PRO A 219 -12.58 -26.40 -24.85
C PRO A 219 -12.78 -26.52 -23.34
N ARG A 220 -13.73 -25.76 -22.77
CA ARG A 220 -14.05 -25.77 -21.32
C ARG A 220 -14.65 -27.08 -20.81
N SER A 221 -15.17 -27.91 -21.70
CA SER A 221 -15.68 -29.25 -21.38
C SER A 221 -15.26 -30.19 -22.50
N PRO A 222 -14.54 -31.29 -22.22
CA PRO A 222 -14.29 -32.30 -23.22
C PRO A 222 -15.64 -32.85 -23.68
N ALA A 223 -15.93 -32.84 -24.98
CA ALA A 223 -17.10 -33.53 -25.51
C ALA A 223 -17.03 -35.02 -25.11
N GLY A 224 -18.16 -35.62 -24.74
CA GLY A 224 -18.24 -37.05 -24.43
C GLY A 224 -17.79 -37.90 -25.63
N GLY A 225 -16.94 -38.89 -25.38
CA GLY A 225 -16.40 -39.78 -26.43
C GLY A 225 -15.08 -39.33 -27.07
N THR A 226 -14.16 -38.73 -26.31
CA THR A 226 -12.91 -38.19 -26.88
C THR A 226 -11.88 -39.28 -27.22
N PRO A 227 -11.15 -39.15 -28.34
CA PRO A 227 -10.02 -40.01 -28.73
C PRO A 227 -8.98 -40.18 -27.59
N PRO A 228 -8.17 -41.25 -27.61
CA PRO A 228 -7.02 -41.36 -26.70
C PRO A 228 -6.07 -40.16 -26.91
N PRO A 229 -5.30 -39.75 -25.88
CA PRO A 229 -4.29 -38.71 -26.04
C PRO A 229 -3.35 -39.03 -27.22
N PRO A 230 -2.84 -38.02 -27.94
CA PRO A 230 -1.85 -38.24 -28.98
C PRO A 230 -0.63 -39.04 -28.47
N PRO A 231 0.06 -39.82 -29.32
CA PRO A 231 1.31 -40.44 -28.94
C PRO A 231 2.40 -39.39 -28.67
N ALA A 232 3.42 -39.76 -27.88
CA ALA A 232 4.56 -38.89 -27.65
C ALA A 232 5.28 -38.60 -28.98
N PRO A 233 5.73 -37.36 -29.23
CA PRO A 233 6.59 -37.07 -30.37
C PRO A 233 7.87 -37.92 -30.33
N GLY A 234 8.23 -38.53 -31.46
CA GLY A 234 9.43 -39.34 -31.59
C GLY A 234 10.67 -38.52 -31.92
N ASN A 235 11.85 -39.08 -31.67
CA ASN A 235 13.12 -38.56 -32.20
C ASN A 235 13.38 -37.06 -31.95
N LEU A 236 13.08 -36.55 -30.75
CA LEU A 236 13.46 -35.20 -30.37
C LEU A 236 14.99 -35.05 -30.43
N ARG A 237 15.45 -34.05 -31.18
CA ARG A 237 16.86 -33.69 -31.37
C ARG A 237 17.01 -32.18 -31.16
N GLY A 238 18.22 -31.75 -30.85
CA GLY A 238 18.55 -30.34 -30.76
C GLY A 238 19.88 -30.01 -31.42
N HIS A 239 19.92 -28.88 -32.10
CA HIS A 239 21.05 -28.40 -32.89
C HIS A 239 21.39 -26.97 -32.46
N PRO A 240 22.49 -26.78 -31.69
CA PRO A 240 23.00 -25.45 -31.39
C PRO A 240 23.29 -24.69 -32.68
N GLN A 241 22.87 -23.43 -32.74
CA GLN A 241 23.02 -22.56 -33.91
C GLN A 241 24.15 -21.55 -33.71
N LEU A 242 24.71 -21.05 -34.82
CA LEU A 242 25.80 -20.06 -34.79
C LEU A 242 25.39 -18.72 -34.16
N ASP A 243 24.09 -18.40 -34.17
CA ASP A 243 23.53 -17.18 -33.58
C ASP A 243 23.25 -17.30 -32.07
N GLY A 244 23.60 -18.45 -31.47
CA GLY A 244 23.44 -18.73 -30.04
C GLY A 244 22.09 -19.32 -29.66
N SER A 245 21.22 -19.63 -30.61
CA SER A 245 19.94 -20.30 -30.36
C SER A 245 20.07 -21.84 -30.41
N LEU A 246 19.00 -22.54 -30.03
CA LEU A 246 18.89 -23.99 -30.08
C LEU A 246 17.69 -24.38 -30.92
N LEU A 247 17.93 -24.95 -32.10
CA LEU A 247 16.87 -25.53 -32.92
C LEU A 247 16.51 -26.91 -32.36
N LEU A 248 15.28 -27.08 -31.91
CA LEU A 248 14.71 -28.37 -31.50
C LEU A 248 13.83 -28.91 -32.63
N GLU A 249 13.98 -30.20 -32.97
CA GLU A 249 13.22 -30.86 -34.03
C GLU A 249 12.74 -32.24 -33.57
N TRP A 250 11.57 -32.68 -34.01
CA TRP A 250 11.00 -33.98 -33.67
C TRP A 250 10.18 -34.55 -34.83
N ASP A 251 9.88 -35.85 -34.76
CA ASP A 251 9.02 -36.50 -35.76
C ASP A 251 7.56 -36.01 -35.62
N PRO A 252 6.91 -35.61 -36.72
CA PRO A 252 5.51 -35.19 -36.66
C PRO A 252 4.58 -36.34 -36.20
N VAL A 253 3.81 -36.05 -35.15
CA VAL A 253 2.74 -36.92 -34.66
C VAL A 253 1.58 -36.98 -35.66
N LYS A 254 1.19 -38.19 -36.08
CA LYS A 254 0.13 -38.42 -37.06
C LYS A 254 -1.19 -38.79 -36.37
N THR A 255 -1.91 -37.80 -35.83
CA THR A 255 -3.32 -37.97 -35.40
C THR A 255 -4.23 -36.96 -36.10
N PRO A 256 -5.45 -37.33 -36.53
CA PRO A 256 -6.33 -36.43 -37.30
C PRO A 256 -6.78 -35.18 -36.53
N ASP A 257 -6.69 -35.20 -35.20
CA ASP A 257 -7.15 -34.18 -34.28
C ASP A 257 -6.00 -33.38 -33.62
N LEU A 258 -4.76 -33.58 -34.06
CA LEU A 258 -3.61 -32.82 -33.56
C LEU A 258 -3.77 -31.32 -33.87
N VAL A 259 -3.51 -30.47 -32.89
CA VAL A 259 -3.47 -29.02 -33.07
C VAL A 259 -2.04 -28.51 -33.17
N GLY A 260 -1.14 -29.05 -32.34
CA GLY A 260 0.25 -28.63 -32.32
C GLY A 260 1.03 -29.25 -31.18
N TYR A 261 2.11 -28.57 -30.79
CA TYR A 261 3.05 -29.05 -29.78
C TYR A 261 3.35 -27.98 -28.73
N ILE A 262 3.63 -28.43 -27.51
CA ILE A 262 4.16 -27.61 -26.42
C ILE A 262 5.60 -28.06 -26.17
N VAL A 263 6.53 -27.13 -26.27
CA VAL A 263 7.93 -27.35 -25.89
C VAL A 263 8.09 -26.99 -24.42
N TYR A 264 8.73 -27.88 -23.68
CA TYR A 264 9.04 -27.71 -22.27
C TYR A 264 10.54 -27.63 -22.06
N ARG A 265 10.93 -26.88 -21.04
CA ARG A 265 12.28 -26.82 -20.49
C ARG A 265 12.28 -27.20 -19.00
N SER A 266 13.43 -27.60 -18.49
CA SER A 266 13.67 -27.79 -17.05
C SER A 266 15.14 -27.54 -16.71
N ASP A 267 15.37 -27.11 -15.48
CA ASP A 267 16.72 -27.01 -14.88
C ASP A 267 17.20 -28.36 -14.32
N TYR A 268 16.31 -29.35 -14.28
CA TYR A 268 16.54 -30.67 -13.71
C TYR A 268 16.32 -31.76 -14.74
N PRO A 269 17.10 -32.84 -14.71
CA PRO A 269 16.84 -33.98 -15.56
C PRO A 269 15.51 -34.65 -15.16
N PRO A 270 14.82 -35.32 -16.09
CA PRO A 270 13.46 -35.84 -15.87
C PRO A 270 13.35 -36.81 -14.68
N GLU A 271 14.38 -37.62 -14.44
CA GLU A 271 14.46 -38.57 -13.32
C GLU A 271 14.53 -37.89 -11.94
N ARG A 272 14.80 -36.58 -11.89
CA ARG A 272 14.80 -35.78 -10.66
C ARG A 272 13.52 -34.97 -10.46
N HIS A 273 12.55 -35.05 -11.37
CA HIS A 273 11.31 -34.27 -11.25
C HIS A 273 10.45 -34.81 -10.10
N ALA A 274 10.27 -34.00 -9.06
CA ALA A 274 9.42 -34.31 -7.91
C ALA A 274 8.05 -33.58 -7.97
N GLY A 275 7.95 -32.51 -8.77
CA GLY A 275 6.79 -31.63 -8.81
C GLY A 275 6.95 -30.40 -7.91
N TYR A 276 5.82 -29.82 -7.49
CA TYR A 276 5.77 -28.58 -6.72
C TYR A 276 5.09 -28.78 -5.37
N PHE A 277 5.87 -28.85 -4.31
CA PHE A 277 5.35 -29.03 -2.95
C PHE A 277 6.38 -28.71 -1.87
N LEU A 278 5.89 -28.59 -0.65
CA LEU A 278 6.68 -28.51 0.58
C LEU A 278 6.50 -29.81 1.36
N GLN A 279 7.58 -30.54 1.59
CA GLN A 279 7.60 -31.70 2.48
C GLN A 279 7.82 -31.24 3.92
N LEU A 280 6.90 -31.59 4.81
CA LEU A 280 7.00 -31.25 6.24
C LEU A 280 7.93 -32.23 6.97
N SER A 281 8.60 -31.73 8.01
CA SER A 281 9.65 -32.42 8.75
C SER A 281 9.12 -33.46 9.73
N SER A 282 7.99 -33.15 10.37
CA SER A 282 7.33 -34.06 11.30
C SER A 282 6.18 -34.81 10.62
N GLN A 283 5.82 -35.95 11.18
CA GLN A 283 4.55 -36.60 10.85
C GLN A 283 3.41 -35.96 11.64
N ALA A 284 2.24 -35.83 11.01
CA ALA A 284 1.05 -35.36 11.66
C ALA A 284 0.70 -36.22 12.89
N ALA A 285 0.62 -35.60 14.07
CA ALA A 285 0.30 -36.30 15.32
C ALA A 285 -1.18 -36.74 15.41
N SER A 286 -2.04 -36.18 14.56
CA SER A 286 -3.45 -36.57 14.48
C SER A 286 -4.05 -36.20 13.10
N PRO A 287 -5.20 -36.81 12.72
CA PRO A 287 -5.92 -36.44 11.50
C PRO A 287 -6.32 -34.96 11.40
N ARG A 288 -6.44 -34.24 12.53
CA ARG A 288 -6.71 -32.80 12.52
C ARG A 288 -5.55 -32.02 11.90
N GLN A 289 -4.32 -32.48 12.10
CA GLN A 289 -3.08 -31.86 11.59
C GLN A 289 -2.77 -32.24 10.14
N HIS A 290 -3.50 -33.18 9.53
CA HIS A 290 -3.36 -33.46 8.09
C HIS A 290 -3.66 -32.18 7.32
N ILE A 291 -2.85 -31.88 6.32
CA ILE A 291 -3.09 -30.79 5.37
C ILE A 291 -4.34 -31.12 4.55
N ARG A 292 -5.19 -30.11 4.34
CA ARG A 292 -6.38 -30.20 3.49
C ARG A 292 -6.28 -29.22 2.34
N ALA A 293 -6.85 -29.60 1.19
CA ALA A 293 -7.02 -28.69 0.08
C ALA A 293 -7.81 -27.45 0.52
N GLY A 294 -7.30 -26.27 0.21
CA GLY A 294 -7.86 -24.98 0.63
C GLY A 294 -7.35 -24.44 1.96
N ASP A 295 -6.54 -25.20 2.73
CA ASP A 295 -5.86 -24.64 3.90
C ASP A 295 -4.95 -23.47 3.49
N LEU A 296 -4.90 -22.45 4.35
CA LEU A 296 -3.99 -21.32 4.19
C LEU A 296 -2.67 -21.62 4.90
N VAL A 297 -1.59 -21.77 4.14
CA VAL A 297 -0.27 -22.12 4.66
C VAL A 297 0.64 -20.90 4.62
N VAL A 298 1.11 -20.44 5.77
CA VAL A 298 2.11 -19.37 5.89
C VAL A 298 3.47 -19.99 6.13
N VAL A 299 4.45 -19.61 5.31
CA VAL A 299 5.84 -20.09 5.40
C VAL A 299 6.77 -18.93 5.75
N SER A 300 7.73 -19.16 6.64
CA SER A 300 8.67 -18.14 7.12
C SER A 300 10.10 -18.69 7.18
N LYS A 301 11.06 -18.00 6.57
CA LYS A 301 12.49 -18.32 6.64
C LYS A 301 13.30 -17.05 6.85
N LYS A 302 14.25 -17.12 7.79
CA LYS A 302 15.21 -16.04 8.05
C LYS A 302 16.55 -16.41 7.40
N PHE A 303 17.10 -15.51 6.60
CA PHE A 303 18.36 -15.70 5.86
C PHE A 303 19.47 -14.82 6.44
N TYR A 304 20.54 -15.46 6.92
CA TYR A 304 21.77 -14.80 7.41
C TYR A 304 22.85 -14.70 6.32
N SER A 305 22.71 -15.49 5.28
CA SER A 305 23.57 -15.46 4.09
C SER A 305 22.71 -15.83 2.88
N ALA A 306 23.10 -15.32 1.72
CA ALA A 306 22.49 -15.63 0.45
C ALA A 306 23.48 -16.40 -0.43
N SER A 307 22.98 -17.19 -1.38
CA SER A 307 23.84 -17.87 -2.34
C SER A 307 23.14 -17.92 -3.68
N ARG A 308 23.72 -17.26 -4.69
CA ARG A 308 23.13 -17.26 -6.03
C ARG A 308 23.09 -18.67 -6.59
N ASN A 309 24.17 -19.42 -6.38
CA ASN A 309 24.32 -20.79 -6.88
C ASN A 309 23.30 -21.78 -6.31
N ARG A 310 22.92 -21.61 -5.04
CA ARG A 310 22.05 -22.55 -4.33
C ARG A 310 20.58 -22.17 -4.38
N MET A 311 20.25 -20.88 -4.42
CA MET A 311 18.89 -20.41 -4.15
C MET A 311 18.07 -20.08 -5.40
N PHE A 312 18.72 -19.71 -6.50
CA PHE A 312 18.03 -19.26 -7.71
C PHE A 312 18.14 -20.26 -8.86
N SER A 313 17.09 -20.31 -9.67
CA SER A 313 17.04 -21.14 -10.87
C SER A 313 18.03 -20.65 -11.94
N ASN A 314 18.28 -21.49 -12.94
CA ASN A 314 19.09 -21.11 -14.10
C ASN A 314 18.37 -20.04 -14.94
N ARG A 315 17.03 -19.90 -14.82
CA ARG A 315 16.27 -18.92 -15.59
C ARG A 315 16.62 -17.49 -15.18
N VAL A 316 16.61 -17.18 -13.89
CA VAL A 316 16.68 -15.79 -13.39
C VAL A 316 18.06 -15.36 -12.95
N TRP A 317 19.10 -16.15 -13.26
CA TRP A 317 20.46 -15.95 -12.78
C TRP A 317 20.89 -14.49 -12.81
N GLY A 318 20.94 -13.86 -13.99
CA GLY A 318 21.27 -12.46 -14.27
C GLY A 318 20.18 -11.42 -14.00
N SER A 319 19.03 -11.81 -13.43
CA SER A 319 17.91 -10.90 -13.19
C SER A 319 18.08 -10.23 -11.83
N GLU A 320 18.65 -9.02 -11.80
CA GLU A 320 18.86 -8.25 -10.56
C GLU A 320 17.57 -8.04 -9.77
N GLY A 321 16.44 -7.79 -10.47
CA GLY A 321 15.14 -7.56 -9.84
C GLY A 321 14.63 -8.76 -9.04
N GLU A 322 14.88 -9.98 -9.53
CA GLU A 322 14.48 -11.22 -8.83
C GLU A 322 15.52 -11.61 -7.77
N THR A 323 16.80 -11.49 -8.09
CA THR A 323 17.88 -12.00 -7.22
C THR A 323 18.16 -11.10 -6.02
N SER A 324 17.97 -9.79 -6.14
CA SER A 324 18.20 -8.84 -5.04
C SER A 324 17.24 -9.02 -3.84
N MET A 325 16.20 -9.85 -3.96
CA MET A 325 15.23 -10.08 -2.88
C MET A 325 15.86 -10.64 -1.59
N LEU A 326 17.01 -11.31 -1.67
CA LEU A 326 17.74 -11.89 -0.54
C LEU A 326 18.97 -11.09 -0.10
N LEU A 327 19.29 -10.01 -0.80
CA LEU A 327 20.44 -9.18 -0.48
C LEU A 327 20.03 -8.08 0.51
N PRO A 328 20.85 -7.78 1.53
CA PRO A 328 20.80 -6.49 2.19
C PRO A 328 20.85 -5.38 1.14
N SER A 329 20.02 -4.34 1.27
CA SER A 329 19.80 -3.38 0.19
C SER A 329 21.08 -2.67 -0.25
N THR A 330 22.05 -2.48 0.64
CA THR A 330 23.33 -1.82 0.36
C THR A 330 24.39 -2.71 -0.26
N ILE A 331 24.14 -4.01 -0.45
CA ILE A 331 25.10 -4.98 -1.01
C ILE A 331 24.65 -5.42 -2.41
N GLY A 332 25.52 -5.22 -3.41
CA GLY A 332 25.21 -5.47 -4.82
C GLY A 332 25.71 -6.80 -5.38
N PHE A 333 26.17 -7.73 -4.54
CA PHE A 333 26.75 -9.01 -5.00
C PHE A 333 26.45 -10.15 -4.02
N PHE A 334 26.47 -11.38 -4.53
CA PHE A 334 26.33 -12.58 -3.69
C PHE A 334 27.71 -13.07 -3.21
N PRO A 335 27.80 -13.62 -1.99
CA PRO A 335 29.08 -13.99 -1.38
C PRO A 335 29.79 -15.16 -2.08
N ASP A 336 29.09 -15.88 -2.97
CA ASP A 336 29.58 -17.02 -3.74
C ASP A 336 29.91 -16.68 -5.21
N GLU A 337 29.97 -15.40 -5.58
CA GLU A 337 30.25 -14.97 -6.96
C GLU A 337 31.72 -14.71 -7.27
N ASN A 338 32.49 -14.26 -6.28
CA ASN A 338 33.88 -13.87 -6.49
C ASN A 338 34.73 -14.33 -5.29
N PRO A 339 35.71 -15.24 -5.47
CA PRO A 339 36.53 -15.71 -4.35
C PRO A 339 37.40 -14.61 -3.71
N ALA A 340 37.64 -13.49 -4.40
CA ALA A 340 38.41 -12.35 -3.88
C ALA A 340 37.59 -11.42 -2.96
N LYS A 341 36.27 -11.60 -2.87
CA LYS A 341 35.39 -10.84 -1.97
C LYS A 341 34.18 -11.67 -1.53
N THR A 342 33.91 -11.70 -0.24
CA THR A 342 32.76 -12.43 0.30
C THR A 342 32.16 -11.69 1.49
N TRP A 343 30.91 -12.01 1.84
CA TRP A 343 30.25 -11.42 2.98
C TRP A 343 29.31 -12.40 3.69
N GLU A 344 29.04 -12.13 4.95
CA GLU A 344 28.04 -12.83 5.76
C GLU A 344 27.42 -11.87 6.78
N LEU A 345 26.19 -12.14 7.22
CA LEU A 345 25.62 -11.48 8.39
C LEU A 345 25.96 -12.33 9.62
N VAL A 346 26.72 -11.74 10.54
CA VAL A 346 27.12 -12.41 11.78
C VAL A 346 26.40 -11.78 12.96
N ARG A 347 26.01 -12.60 13.93
CA ARG A 347 25.37 -12.11 15.15
C ARG A 347 26.34 -11.24 15.95
N HIS A 348 25.78 -10.22 16.59
CA HIS A 348 26.52 -9.46 17.59
C HIS A 348 26.88 -10.33 18.79
N GLU A 349 28.07 -10.09 19.34
CA GLU A 349 28.44 -10.62 20.66
C GLU A 349 27.49 -10.05 21.73
N ILE A 350 27.23 -10.81 22.79
CA ILE A 350 26.26 -10.45 23.84
C ILE A 350 26.61 -9.08 24.46
N ASP A 351 27.90 -8.79 24.61
CA ASP A 351 28.48 -7.59 25.20
C ASP A 351 28.97 -6.57 24.16
N SER A 352 28.59 -6.70 22.88
CA SER A 352 28.98 -5.75 21.83
C SER A 352 28.65 -4.29 22.22
N PRO A 353 29.57 -3.33 22.02
CA PRO A 353 29.33 -1.93 22.38
C PRO A 353 28.46 -1.18 21.37
N VAL A 354 28.00 -1.85 20.30
CA VAL A 354 27.24 -1.22 19.21
C VAL A 354 25.86 -0.80 19.71
N GLU A 355 25.66 0.52 19.81
CA GLU A 355 24.38 1.14 20.15
C GLU A 355 23.32 0.85 19.08
N ASN A 356 22.06 0.71 19.50
CA ASN A 356 20.90 0.49 18.62
C ASN A 356 21.10 -0.68 17.65
N ARG A 357 21.89 -1.68 18.03
CA ARG A 357 22.10 -2.90 17.23
C ARG A 357 20.82 -3.71 17.14
N GLY A 358 20.62 -4.37 15.99
CA GLY A 358 19.65 -5.45 15.88
C GLY A 358 20.30 -6.80 16.21
N GLU A 359 19.97 -7.83 15.44
CA GLU A 359 20.50 -9.18 15.63
C GLU A 359 21.92 -9.34 15.07
N THR A 360 22.23 -8.69 13.94
CA THR A 360 23.44 -8.98 13.17
C THR A 360 24.20 -7.72 12.73
N CYS A 361 25.42 -7.93 12.22
CA CYS A 361 26.19 -6.94 11.48
C CYS A 361 26.74 -7.57 10.20
N LEU A 362 27.15 -6.74 9.25
CA LEU A 362 27.84 -7.19 8.05
C LEU A 362 29.30 -7.53 8.38
N LYS A 363 29.75 -8.71 7.99
CA LYS A 363 31.17 -9.06 7.88
C LYS A 363 31.53 -9.18 6.39
N LEU A 364 32.47 -8.35 5.94
CA LEU A 364 32.95 -8.27 4.56
C LEU A 364 34.44 -8.64 4.52
N THR A 365 34.82 -9.63 3.73
CA THR A 365 36.22 -10.06 3.59
C THR A 365 36.71 -9.77 2.18
N LEU A 366 37.83 -9.06 2.05
CA LEU A 366 38.43 -8.66 0.77
C LEU A 366 39.89 -9.12 0.65
N ALA A 367 40.25 -9.66 -0.50
CA ALA A 367 41.64 -9.98 -0.86
C ALA A 367 42.47 -8.72 -1.20
N PRO A 368 43.81 -8.81 -1.28
CA PRO A 368 44.66 -7.69 -1.68
C PRO A 368 44.27 -7.12 -3.05
N GLY A 369 44.18 -5.79 -3.17
CA GLY A 369 43.83 -5.11 -4.43
C GLY A 369 42.34 -5.13 -4.77
N THR A 370 41.51 -5.85 -4.01
CA THR A 370 40.05 -5.87 -4.20
C THR A 370 39.40 -4.66 -3.55
N ARG A 371 38.40 -4.09 -4.24
CA ARG A 371 37.54 -3.04 -3.70
C ARG A 371 36.09 -3.47 -3.71
N GLU A 372 35.32 -2.98 -2.75
CA GLU A 372 33.88 -3.20 -2.70
C GLU A 372 33.15 -1.96 -2.21
N ILE A 373 31.92 -1.76 -2.70
CA ILE A 373 31.09 -0.61 -2.37
C ILE A 373 29.83 -1.09 -1.65
N VAL A 374 29.65 -0.62 -0.42
CA VAL A 374 28.43 -0.82 0.35
C VAL A 374 27.61 0.47 0.28
N GLY A 375 26.56 0.46 -0.54
CA GLY A 375 25.68 1.61 -0.76
C GLY A 375 24.87 1.53 -2.06
N LEU A 376 23.97 2.49 -2.25
CA LEU A 376 23.02 2.54 -3.36
C LEU A 376 22.92 3.94 -3.96
N TYR A 377 22.39 4.04 -5.18
CA TYR A 377 21.84 5.30 -5.67
C TYR A 377 20.74 5.76 -4.72
N ASN A 378 20.85 7.01 -4.26
CA ASN A 378 20.04 7.50 -3.14
C ASN A 378 19.70 8.99 -3.21
N HIS A 379 20.20 9.70 -4.20
CA HIS A 379 19.86 11.10 -4.41
C HIS A 379 19.89 11.43 -5.90
N SER A 380 19.24 12.53 -6.27
CA SER A 380 19.29 13.10 -7.62
C SER A 380 18.90 14.58 -7.57
N GLY A 381 18.82 15.25 -8.71
CA GLY A 381 18.41 16.65 -8.80
C GLY A 381 16.91 16.87 -8.96
N LYS A 382 16.54 18.13 -9.21
CA LYS A 382 15.15 18.63 -9.17
C LYS A 382 14.26 18.17 -10.33
N ALA A 383 14.83 17.66 -11.42
CA ALA A 383 14.10 17.23 -12.63
C ALA A 383 13.40 15.86 -12.49
N GLN A 384 13.29 15.32 -11.27
CA GLN A 384 12.70 14.01 -10.99
C GLN A 384 11.93 13.98 -9.67
N THR A 385 11.26 12.85 -9.38
CA THR A 385 10.43 12.65 -8.17
C THR A 385 10.65 11.31 -7.43
N TRP A 386 11.59 10.48 -7.87
CA TRP A 386 11.86 9.14 -7.33
C TRP A 386 13.02 9.07 -6.32
N TYR A 387 13.95 10.03 -6.31
CA TYR A 387 15.02 10.17 -5.31
C TYR A 387 14.91 11.50 -4.54
N PRO A 388 15.36 11.56 -3.28
CA PRO A 388 15.56 12.80 -2.55
C PRO A 388 16.49 13.76 -3.30
N VAL A 389 16.18 15.05 -3.19
CA VAL A 389 17.06 16.15 -3.62
C VAL A 389 17.78 16.69 -2.41
N LEU A 390 19.12 16.69 -2.45
CA LEU A 390 19.93 17.18 -1.35
C LEU A 390 19.80 18.71 -1.24
N GLU A 391 19.60 19.19 -0.02
CA GLU A 391 19.63 20.62 0.33
C GLU A 391 21.07 21.06 0.57
N GLN A 392 21.34 22.37 0.48
CA GLN A 392 22.58 22.96 1.01
C GLN A 392 22.51 23.05 2.54
N ARG A 393 22.38 21.88 3.18
CA ARG A 393 22.32 21.68 4.63
C ARG A 393 23.42 20.69 5.03
N SER A 394 23.77 20.69 6.31
CA SER A 394 24.71 19.69 6.83
C SER A 394 24.02 18.33 6.92
N TYR A 395 24.71 17.30 6.45
CA TYR A 395 24.36 15.90 6.59
C TYR A 395 25.38 15.20 7.46
N ARG A 396 24.94 14.13 8.12
CA ARG A 396 25.76 13.25 8.93
C ARG A 396 25.82 11.88 8.27
N VAL A 397 27.03 11.35 8.16
CA VAL A 397 27.27 9.93 7.94
C VAL A 397 27.78 9.32 9.23
N GLU A 398 27.21 8.19 9.64
CA GLU A 398 27.73 7.40 10.74
C GLU A 398 27.69 5.91 10.43
N ALA A 399 28.66 5.16 10.96
CA ALA A 399 28.67 3.71 10.92
C ALA A 399 29.47 3.19 12.12
N TRP A 400 29.01 2.10 12.72
CA TRP A 400 29.84 1.32 13.62
C TRP A 400 30.72 0.42 12.78
N MET A 401 32.04 0.46 13.04
CA MET A 401 32.98 -0.37 12.29
C MET A 401 34.10 -0.91 13.17
N ARG A 402 34.65 -2.05 12.77
CA ARG A 402 35.97 -2.56 13.15
C ARG A 402 36.57 -3.32 11.97
N GLN A 403 37.89 -3.48 11.93
CA GLN A 403 38.56 -4.24 10.89
C GLN A 403 39.69 -5.12 11.42
N GLU A 404 40.00 -6.16 10.66
CA GLU A 404 41.17 -7.02 10.80
C GLU A 404 41.97 -6.95 9.49
N GLY A 405 43.28 -6.66 9.57
CA GLY A 405 44.12 -6.43 8.41
C GLY A 405 44.41 -4.95 8.12
N SER A 406 45.03 -4.68 6.97
CA SER A 406 45.59 -3.36 6.60
C SER A 406 44.78 -2.62 5.54
N GLY A 407 43.55 -3.04 5.30
CA GLY A 407 42.65 -2.39 4.36
C GLY A 407 42.20 -1.01 4.82
N SER A 408 41.45 -0.31 3.97
CA SER A 408 40.97 1.05 4.24
C SER A 408 39.49 1.21 3.94
N VAL A 409 38.87 2.17 4.61
CA VAL A 409 37.45 2.52 4.45
C VAL A 409 37.32 4.02 4.22
N ARG A 410 36.53 4.42 3.21
CA ARG A 410 36.15 5.81 2.99
C ARG A 410 34.69 5.94 2.58
N PHE A 411 34.04 7.01 3.01
CA PHE A 411 32.73 7.41 2.50
C PHE A 411 32.91 8.29 1.27
N LYS A 412 32.27 7.93 0.16
CA LYS A 412 32.44 8.60 -1.13
C LYS A 412 31.11 8.99 -1.78
N PHE A 413 31.23 9.91 -2.75
CA PHE A 413 30.15 10.37 -3.61
C PHE A 413 30.46 10.02 -5.07
N ASP A 414 29.46 9.56 -5.79
CA ASP A 414 29.49 9.43 -7.26
C ASP A 414 28.48 10.41 -7.89
N GLY A 415 28.52 10.58 -9.22
CA GLY A 415 27.58 11.45 -9.94
C GLY A 415 27.90 12.93 -9.77
N PHE A 416 26.87 13.78 -9.68
CA PHE A 416 27.02 15.24 -9.62
C PHE A 416 27.90 15.71 -8.45
N HIS A 417 27.77 15.06 -7.29
CA HIS A 417 28.58 15.37 -6.09
C HIS A 417 29.91 14.61 -6.03
N GLY A 418 30.21 13.75 -7.00
CA GLY A 418 31.52 13.11 -7.15
C GLY A 418 32.44 13.81 -8.17
N ALA A 419 31.96 14.83 -8.88
CA ALA A 419 32.67 15.48 -9.98
C ALA A 419 32.80 17.00 -9.78
N LYS A 420 33.96 17.57 -10.16
CA LYS A 420 34.20 19.02 -10.10
C LYS A 420 33.22 19.76 -11.03
N PRO A 421 32.76 20.98 -10.67
CA PRO A 421 33.13 21.77 -9.50
C PRO A 421 32.33 21.46 -8.21
N ASN A 422 31.33 20.58 -8.27
CA ASN A 422 30.41 20.31 -7.15
C ASN A 422 30.81 19.10 -6.29
N ALA A 423 32.07 18.67 -6.43
CA ALA A 423 32.61 17.50 -5.76
C ALA A 423 32.64 17.71 -4.24
N ILE A 424 32.20 16.68 -3.51
CA ILE A 424 32.39 16.56 -2.07
C ILE A 424 33.55 15.59 -1.86
N GLU A 425 34.58 16.03 -1.15
CA GLU A 425 35.76 15.20 -0.90
C GLU A 425 35.38 13.94 -0.09
N PRO A 426 35.93 12.76 -0.43
CA PRO A 426 35.69 11.55 0.35
C PRO A 426 36.14 11.68 1.80
N ILE A 427 35.34 11.17 2.72
CA ILE A 427 35.66 11.14 4.15
C ILE A 427 36.38 9.82 4.45
N VAL A 428 37.63 9.89 4.88
CA VAL A 428 38.43 8.71 5.25
C VAL A 428 38.13 8.33 6.69
N PHE A 429 37.94 7.03 6.96
CA PHE A 429 37.76 6.49 8.29
C PHE A 429 38.96 5.60 8.66
N ASP A 430 39.70 5.99 9.71
CA ASP A 430 40.80 5.21 10.26
C ASP A 430 40.27 4.08 11.14
N VAL A 431 39.79 3.01 10.50
CA VAL A 431 39.12 1.90 11.19
C VAL A 431 40.14 1.01 11.90
N GLY A 432 40.00 0.89 13.23
CA GLY A 432 40.82 0.01 14.07
C GLY A 432 40.21 -1.37 14.31
N THR A 433 40.84 -2.17 15.18
CA THR A 433 40.43 -3.54 15.51
C THR A 433 39.26 -3.66 16.47
N ARG A 434 38.89 -2.56 17.17
CA ARG A 434 37.77 -2.52 18.11
C ARG A 434 36.58 -1.81 17.49
N TRP A 435 35.37 -2.23 17.87
CA TRP A 435 34.15 -1.54 17.51
C TRP A 435 34.21 -0.07 17.96
N LYS A 436 33.99 0.83 17.00
CA LYS A 436 33.87 2.26 17.24
C LYS A 436 32.82 2.84 16.30
N LYS A 437 32.08 3.84 16.80
CA LYS A 437 31.21 4.67 15.97
C LYS A 437 32.06 5.70 15.23
N TYR A 438 32.10 5.63 13.92
CA TYR A 438 32.72 6.62 13.05
C TYR A 438 31.65 7.59 12.58
N VAL A 439 31.99 8.88 12.56
CA VAL A 439 31.08 9.96 12.19
C VAL A 439 31.80 10.92 11.26
N GLY A 440 31.14 11.27 10.17
CA GLY A 440 31.55 12.35 9.26
C GLY A 440 30.39 13.30 9.01
N THR A 441 30.70 14.52 8.59
CA THR A 441 29.70 15.49 8.13
C THR A 441 30.08 16.02 6.76
N PHE A 442 29.07 16.39 5.98
CA PHE A 442 29.27 17.05 4.69
C PHE A 442 28.12 18.01 4.42
N THR A 443 28.37 19.00 3.55
CA THR A 443 27.34 19.91 3.05
C THR A 443 27.46 19.95 1.52
N PRO A 444 26.39 19.61 0.77
CA PRO A 444 26.38 19.75 -0.68
C PRO A 444 26.69 21.19 -1.10
N PRO A 445 27.65 21.43 -2.00
CA PRO A 445 28.04 22.79 -2.39
C PRO A 445 26.99 23.47 -3.28
N ALA A 446 26.16 22.69 -3.98
CA ALA A 446 25.10 23.17 -4.86
C ALA A 446 23.93 22.18 -4.90
N VAL A 447 22.75 22.64 -5.31
CA VAL A 447 21.60 21.77 -5.57
C VAL A 447 21.62 21.33 -7.03
N GLN A 448 21.53 20.02 -7.28
CA GLN A 448 21.51 19.48 -8.64
C GLN A 448 20.21 19.80 -9.39
N ASP A 449 20.30 20.27 -10.63
CA ASP A 449 19.12 20.58 -11.46
C ASP A 449 18.57 19.36 -12.23
N ASN A 450 19.44 18.61 -12.89
CA ASN A 450 19.05 17.49 -13.76
C ASN A 450 18.65 16.22 -12.98
N ALA A 451 18.18 15.20 -13.69
CA ALA A 451 17.69 13.96 -13.08
C ALA A 451 18.76 12.87 -12.88
N THR A 452 20.05 13.17 -13.09
CA THR A 452 21.12 12.16 -13.00
C THR A 452 21.24 11.60 -11.59
N PRO A 453 21.06 10.28 -11.38
CA PRO A 453 21.20 9.69 -10.06
C PRO A 453 22.63 9.80 -9.52
N GLY A 454 22.75 10.08 -8.22
CA GLY A 454 23.99 10.03 -7.45
C GLY A 454 23.95 8.92 -6.41
N ARG A 455 25.14 8.46 -6.01
CA ARG A 455 25.32 7.43 -4.98
C ARG A 455 26.22 7.95 -3.87
N MET A 456 25.83 7.68 -2.64
CA MET A 456 26.69 7.77 -1.45
C MET A 456 26.92 6.37 -0.91
N ALA A 457 28.17 6.04 -0.59
CA ALA A 457 28.53 4.69 -0.17
C ALA A 457 29.82 4.64 0.65
N LEU A 458 29.98 3.57 1.42
CA LEU A 458 31.27 3.17 1.98
C LEU A 458 32.02 2.35 0.94
N GLU A 459 33.25 2.77 0.62
CA GLU A 459 34.19 2.02 -0.22
C GLU A 459 35.24 1.37 0.67
N PHE A 460 35.34 0.04 0.58
CA PHE A 460 36.31 -0.79 1.27
C PHE A 460 37.40 -1.22 0.31
N SER A 461 38.66 -1.16 0.73
CA SER A 461 39.81 -1.67 -0.04
C SER A 461 40.56 -2.71 0.78
N GLY A 462 40.73 -3.91 0.22
CA GLY A 462 41.47 -5.01 0.84
C GLY A 462 42.99 -4.86 0.76
N PRO A 463 43.75 -5.69 1.50
CA PRO A 463 43.26 -6.88 2.19
C PRO A 463 42.68 -6.60 3.59
N GLY A 464 41.63 -7.32 3.97
CA GLY A 464 41.11 -7.30 5.33
C GLY A 464 39.70 -7.86 5.47
N THR A 465 39.30 -8.06 6.73
CA THR A 465 37.93 -8.35 7.13
C THR A 465 37.36 -7.13 7.84
N PHE A 466 36.23 -6.63 7.37
CA PHE A 466 35.56 -5.44 7.89
C PHE A 466 34.23 -5.85 8.49
N TYR A 467 33.92 -5.32 9.67
CA TYR A 467 32.63 -5.46 10.31
C TYR A 467 31.94 -4.11 10.30
N VAL A 468 30.69 -4.06 9.86
CA VAL A 468 29.93 -2.82 9.66
C VAL A 468 28.54 -3.00 10.21
N ASP A 469 28.09 -2.04 11.01
CA ASP A 469 26.71 -1.95 11.45
C ASP A 469 26.23 -0.50 11.46
N ASN A 470 24.91 -0.30 11.40
CA ASN A 470 24.25 1.00 11.52
C ASN A 470 24.83 2.05 10.56
N PHE A 471 24.99 1.69 9.28
CA PHE A 471 25.45 2.64 8.27
C PHE A 471 24.32 3.61 7.91
N ARG A 472 24.42 4.86 8.38
CA ARG A 472 23.36 5.86 8.28
C ARG A 472 23.87 7.10 7.57
N VAL A 473 23.03 7.66 6.71
CA VAL A 473 23.25 8.98 6.10
C VAL A 473 21.95 9.77 6.19
N TYR A 474 21.98 10.91 6.88
CA TYR A 474 20.77 11.69 7.19
C TYR A 474 21.09 13.17 7.43
N ARG A 475 20.05 14.03 7.48
CA ARG A 475 20.22 15.45 7.80
C ARG A 475 20.70 15.64 9.24
N ALA A 476 21.73 16.47 9.46
CA ALA A 476 22.38 16.61 10.76
C ALA A 476 21.56 17.41 11.79
N ASP A 477 20.51 18.11 11.37
CA ASP A 477 19.63 18.92 12.22
C ASP A 477 18.42 18.15 12.76
N THR A 478 18.40 16.83 12.61
CA THR A 478 17.29 15.96 13.02
C THR A 478 17.83 14.57 13.34
N ASP A 479 17.26 13.91 14.35
CA ASP A 479 17.62 12.54 14.70
C ASP A 479 17.37 11.56 13.53
N TYR A 480 18.12 10.47 13.52
CA TYR A 480 18.00 9.45 12.48
C TYR A 480 16.59 8.88 12.40
N LEU A 481 16.02 8.87 11.19
CA LEU A 481 14.66 8.43 10.89
C LEU A 481 13.56 9.19 11.65
N ASP A 482 13.83 10.41 12.11
CA ASP A 482 12.78 11.30 12.63
C ASP A 482 12.25 12.25 11.55
N TYR A 483 11.09 12.85 11.81
CA TYR A 483 10.57 13.94 10.99
C TYR A 483 11.45 15.17 11.10
N LEU A 484 11.58 15.87 9.98
CA LEU A 484 12.21 17.19 9.95
C LEU A 484 11.38 18.20 10.75
N PRO A 485 11.99 19.27 11.30
CA PRO A 485 11.28 20.30 12.05
C PRO A 485 10.09 20.91 11.29
N SER A 486 10.21 21.12 9.98
CA SER A 486 9.13 21.62 9.14
C SER A 486 7.94 20.65 9.08
N GLN A 487 8.20 19.34 8.98
CA GLN A 487 7.14 18.33 8.94
C GLN A 487 6.40 18.25 10.28
N TYR A 488 7.11 18.40 11.41
CA TYR A 488 6.46 18.53 12.73
C TYR A 488 5.54 19.74 12.79
N ALA A 489 5.98 20.89 12.26
CA ALA A 489 5.16 22.10 12.19
C ALA A 489 3.91 21.91 11.31
N ASP A 490 4.04 21.24 10.17
CA ASP A 490 2.92 20.95 9.26
C ASP A 490 1.90 20.01 9.91
N ILE A 491 2.35 18.93 10.56
CA ILE A 491 1.45 18.02 11.30
C ILE A 491 0.75 18.76 12.44
N LYS A 492 1.48 19.58 13.21
CA LYS A 492 0.89 20.35 14.32
C LYS A 492 -0.18 21.32 13.81
N SER A 493 0.12 22.07 12.76
CA SER A 493 -0.79 23.09 12.20
C SER A 493 -2.02 22.48 11.51
N SER A 494 -1.94 21.26 10.99
CA SER A 494 -3.05 20.60 10.30
C SER A 494 -4.20 20.14 11.20
N GLY A 495 -4.00 20.10 12.53
CA GLY A 495 -5.06 19.74 13.48
C GLY A 495 -5.54 18.28 13.38
N LEU A 496 -4.80 17.39 12.70
CA LEU A 496 -5.19 15.98 12.49
C LEU A 496 -5.54 15.26 13.80
N SER A 497 -6.34 14.20 13.73
CA SER A 497 -6.65 13.33 14.88
C SER A 497 -5.66 12.18 15.02
N ALA A 498 -5.31 11.53 13.92
CA ALA A 498 -4.48 10.33 13.88
C ALA A 498 -3.54 10.29 12.66
N LEU A 499 -2.51 9.46 12.75
CA LEU A 499 -1.57 9.18 11.65
C LEU A 499 -1.60 7.68 11.32
N ARG A 500 -2.05 7.33 10.11
CA ARG A 500 -2.13 5.95 9.59
C ARG A 500 -0.80 5.51 8.97
N ALA A 501 -0.16 4.49 9.54
CA ALA A 501 1.22 4.11 9.24
C ALA A 501 1.36 3.11 8.09
N HIS A 502 1.80 3.53 6.91
CA HIS A 502 2.11 2.63 5.78
C HIS A 502 3.49 1.98 5.88
N GLY A 503 4.40 2.52 6.70
CA GLY A 503 5.79 2.06 6.80
C GLY A 503 5.98 0.57 7.11
N LEU A 504 4.99 -0.05 7.76
CA LEU A 504 5.06 -1.41 8.30
C LEU A 504 4.24 -2.43 7.47
N VAL A 505 3.74 -2.06 6.30
CA VAL A 505 2.96 -2.93 5.40
C VAL A 505 3.50 -2.86 3.98
N LYS A 506 2.91 -3.61 3.04
CA LYS A 506 3.34 -3.65 1.63
C LYS A 506 4.74 -4.24 1.46
N THR A 507 5.13 -5.11 2.39
CA THR A 507 6.47 -5.73 2.46
C THR A 507 6.65 -6.82 1.39
N LYS A 508 5.57 -7.33 0.80
CA LYS A 508 5.58 -8.49 -0.11
C LYS A 508 6.28 -9.68 0.57
N PHE A 509 7.15 -10.40 -0.14
CA PHE A 509 7.82 -11.58 0.41
C PHE A 509 8.96 -11.25 1.37
N ARG A 510 9.58 -10.07 1.25
CA ARG A 510 10.66 -9.58 2.13
C ARG A 510 10.04 -8.74 3.22
N THR A 511 9.84 -9.34 4.39
CA THR A 511 9.14 -8.71 5.51
C THR A 511 9.99 -8.74 6.78
N TYR A 512 9.34 -8.64 7.94
CA TYR A 512 9.96 -8.63 9.26
C TYR A 512 9.39 -9.75 10.16
N ASP A 513 10.10 -10.05 11.25
CA ASP A 513 9.57 -10.76 12.40
C ASP A 513 9.39 -9.82 13.59
N MET A 514 8.89 -10.34 14.71
CA MET A 514 8.69 -9.54 15.93
C MET A 514 10.00 -8.90 16.45
N ALA A 515 11.13 -9.58 16.28
CA ALA A 515 12.44 -9.04 16.68
C ALA A 515 12.77 -7.78 15.86
N GLN A 516 12.68 -7.85 14.54
CA GLN A 516 12.96 -6.71 13.67
C GLN A 516 11.92 -5.59 13.80
N LEU A 517 10.62 -5.91 13.91
CA LEU A 517 9.56 -4.92 14.08
C LEU A 517 9.80 -4.00 15.29
N THR A 518 10.43 -4.53 16.34
CA THR A 518 10.71 -3.83 17.59
C THR A 518 12.15 -3.36 17.74
N ASN A 519 13.01 -3.50 16.72
CA ASN A 519 14.35 -2.91 16.74
C ASN A 519 14.27 -1.38 16.68
N ASP A 520 15.38 -0.69 16.93
CA ASP A 520 15.47 0.74 16.61
C ASP A 520 15.39 0.99 15.10
N GLY A 521 15.07 2.23 14.72
CA GLY A 521 14.90 2.60 13.31
C GLY A 521 16.13 2.20 12.46
N GLY A 522 15.89 1.64 11.29
CA GLY A 522 16.91 1.12 10.38
C GLY A 522 17.36 -0.33 10.66
N GLY A 523 17.08 -0.86 11.86
CA GLY A 523 17.37 -2.24 12.26
C GLY A 523 16.30 -3.23 11.80
N VAL A 524 15.88 -3.17 10.54
CA VAL A 524 14.81 -4.01 10.01
C VAL A 524 14.99 -4.25 8.51
N SER A 525 14.58 -5.43 8.05
CA SER A 525 14.48 -5.75 6.63
C SER A 525 13.02 -5.64 6.15
N GLY A 526 12.83 -5.13 4.92
CA GLY A 526 11.54 -5.25 4.21
C GLY A 526 10.51 -4.15 4.45
N THR A 527 10.61 -3.39 5.55
CA THR A 527 9.75 -2.21 5.79
C THR A 527 10.13 -1.04 4.91
N MET A 528 9.14 -0.18 4.60
CA MET A 528 9.42 1.07 3.91
C MET A 528 10.23 1.99 4.82
N ALA A 529 11.23 2.63 4.24
CA ALA A 529 12.15 3.54 4.90
C ALA A 529 12.87 3.05 6.17
N GLY A 530 12.88 1.74 6.45
CA GLY A 530 13.46 1.20 7.68
C GLY A 530 12.71 1.58 8.94
N ASN A 531 11.42 1.87 8.80
CA ASN A 531 10.59 2.15 9.95
C ASN A 531 10.37 0.90 10.80
N THR A 532 10.53 1.09 12.11
CA THR A 532 10.20 0.11 13.12
C THR A 532 9.13 0.67 14.04
N LEU A 533 8.46 -0.21 14.79
CA LEU A 533 7.39 0.17 15.70
C LEU A 533 7.81 1.24 16.74
N PRO A 534 8.91 1.09 17.51
CA PRO A 534 9.30 2.12 18.49
C PRO A 534 9.61 3.47 17.84
N GLN A 535 10.31 3.47 16.71
CA GLN A 535 10.66 4.71 16.02
C GLN A 535 9.40 5.45 15.56
N LEU A 536 8.45 4.73 14.97
CA LEU A 536 7.17 5.29 14.53
C LEU A 536 6.33 5.81 15.71
N LEU A 537 6.21 5.05 16.80
CA LEU A 537 5.46 5.48 17.99
C LEU A 537 6.09 6.70 18.66
N ARG A 538 7.44 6.79 18.72
CA ARG A 538 8.15 7.99 19.22
C ARG A 538 7.80 9.23 18.39
N ALA A 539 7.84 9.12 17.07
CA ALA A 539 7.51 10.23 16.17
C ALA A 539 6.04 10.65 16.33
N ILE A 540 5.11 9.69 16.36
CA ILE A 540 3.68 9.98 16.54
C ILE A 540 3.41 10.64 17.90
N ARG A 541 4.03 10.15 18.99
CA ARG A 541 3.93 10.78 20.31
C ARG A 541 4.38 12.24 20.28
N LYS A 542 5.52 12.55 19.63
CA LYS A 542 6.02 13.94 19.51
C LYS A 542 5.02 14.86 18.80
N THR A 543 4.17 14.33 17.92
CA THR A 543 3.10 15.10 17.25
C THR A 543 1.83 15.30 18.10
N GLY A 544 1.67 14.55 19.19
CA GLY A 544 0.45 14.53 20.00
C GLY A 544 -0.76 13.92 19.27
N LYS A 545 -0.53 13.05 18.28
CA LYS A 545 -1.59 12.40 17.48
C LYS A 545 -1.79 10.95 17.89
N ARG A 546 -2.95 10.40 17.58
CA ARG A 546 -3.23 8.97 17.76
C ARG A 546 -2.48 8.13 16.72
N PRO A 547 -1.87 7.01 17.10
CA PRO A 547 -1.34 6.07 16.13
C PRO A 547 -2.47 5.26 15.51
N TRP A 548 -2.51 5.23 14.18
CA TRP A 548 -3.25 4.23 13.42
C TRP A 548 -2.26 3.26 12.82
N LEU A 549 -2.02 2.17 13.55
CA LEU A 549 -1.05 1.16 13.20
C LEU A 549 -1.62 0.23 12.14
N GLN A 550 -0.95 0.14 11.01
CA GLN A 550 -1.12 -0.97 10.08
C GLN A 550 0.01 -1.96 10.32
N ILE A 551 -0.33 -3.22 10.52
CA ILE A 551 0.64 -4.30 10.70
C ILE A 551 0.30 -5.39 9.69
N GLU A 552 1.30 -5.86 8.95
CA GLU A 552 1.10 -6.95 7.99
C GLU A 552 0.64 -8.23 8.71
N PHE A 553 -0.33 -8.94 8.15
CA PHE A 553 -1.02 -10.03 8.88
C PHE A 553 -0.24 -11.36 8.93
N HIS A 554 1.02 -11.37 8.52
CA HIS A 554 1.87 -12.56 8.44
C HIS A 554 2.37 -13.08 9.80
N MET A 555 2.18 -12.33 10.89
CA MET A 555 2.65 -12.70 12.22
C MET A 555 1.91 -13.93 12.77
N GLY A 556 2.63 -14.77 13.52
CA GLY A 556 2.05 -15.92 14.21
C GLY A 556 1.46 -15.58 15.57
N PRO A 557 0.71 -16.51 16.20
CA PRO A 557 0.08 -16.25 17.48
C PRO A 557 1.07 -15.79 18.57
N ARG A 558 2.25 -16.41 18.63
CA ARG A 558 3.32 -16.01 19.57
C ARG A 558 3.84 -14.60 19.30
N GLU A 559 3.93 -14.19 18.05
CA GLU A 559 4.36 -12.85 17.68
C GLU A 559 3.28 -11.81 18.03
N TRP A 560 1.99 -12.13 17.87
CA TRP A 560 0.90 -11.24 18.32
C TRP A 560 0.87 -11.06 19.84
N LEU A 561 1.12 -12.12 20.60
CA LEU A 561 1.27 -12.04 22.06
C LEU A 561 2.48 -11.19 22.46
N ALA A 562 3.61 -11.38 21.78
CA ALA A 562 4.81 -10.58 21.95
C ALA A 562 4.59 -9.10 21.61
N PHE A 563 3.80 -8.80 20.57
CA PHE A 563 3.38 -7.43 20.26
C PHE A 563 2.59 -6.81 21.41
N ILE A 564 1.64 -7.53 22.00
CA ILE A 564 0.88 -7.01 23.16
C ILE A 564 1.78 -6.84 24.39
N GLU A 565 2.71 -7.77 24.65
CA GLU A 565 3.70 -7.59 25.72
C GLU A 565 4.54 -6.33 25.49
N TYR A 566 5.09 -6.15 24.28
CA TYR A 566 5.85 -4.97 23.92
C TYR A 566 5.05 -3.67 24.12
N MET A 567 3.77 -3.67 23.73
CA MET A 567 2.92 -2.47 23.81
C MET A 567 2.41 -2.18 25.23
N ALA A 568 2.10 -3.20 26.03
CA ALA A 568 1.25 -3.06 27.22
C ALA A 568 1.87 -3.56 28.52
N ALA A 569 2.83 -4.49 28.49
CA ALA A 569 3.37 -5.05 29.72
C ALA A 569 4.25 -4.02 30.47
N PRO A 570 4.04 -3.78 31.78
CA PRO A 570 4.98 -3.00 32.58
C PRO A 570 6.30 -3.77 32.74
N TYR A 571 7.39 -3.04 32.90
CA TYR A 571 8.70 -3.61 33.20
C TYR A 571 9.33 -2.90 34.40
N ASP A 572 9.54 -3.64 35.48
CA ASP A 572 10.27 -3.20 36.66
C ASP A 572 11.56 -4.03 36.80
N PRO A 573 12.76 -3.44 36.57
CA PRO A 573 14.02 -4.19 36.64
C PRO A 573 14.33 -4.76 38.03
N ALA A 574 13.60 -4.37 39.09
CA ALA A 574 13.77 -4.94 40.42
C ALA A 574 13.10 -6.32 40.58
N ILE A 575 12.11 -6.65 39.75
CA ILE A 575 11.31 -7.90 39.87
C ILE A 575 11.14 -8.66 38.54
N ASP A 576 11.26 -7.98 37.41
CA ASP A 576 11.14 -8.56 36.08
C ASP A 576 12.51 -8.95 35.51
N SER A 577 12.51 -9.89 34.55
CA SER A 577 13.72 -10.32 33.87
C SER A 577 13.52 -10.38 32.34
N PRO A 578 14.62 -10.34 31.56
CA PRO A 578 14.56 -10.55 30.11
C PRO A 578 13.98 -11.91 29.72
N THR A 579 14.01 -12.91 30.61
CA THR A 579 13.45 -14.25 30.34
C THR A 579 11.93 -14.27 30.51
N THR A 580 11.40 -13.53 31.49
CA THR A 580 9.96 -13.53 31.80
C THR A 580 9.18 -12.48 31.01
N LYS A 581 9.83 -11.35 30.68
CA LYS A 581 9.24 -10.27 29.87
C LYS A 581 10.23 -9.74 28.82
N PRO A 582 10.66 -10.57 27.85
CA PRO A 582 11.69 -10.20 26.87
C PRO A 582 11.35 -8.94 26.07
N TRP A 583 10.07 -8.75 25.73
CA TRP A 583 9.64 -7.65 24.87
C TRP A 583 9.45 -6.36 25.66
N ALA A 584 8.93 -6.46 26.89
CA ALA A 584 8.88 -5.31 27.79
C ALA A 584 10.30 -4.86 28.21
N TYR A 585 11.21 -5.80 28.44
CA TYR A 585 12.63 -5.52 28.68
C TYR A 585 13.28 -4.80 27.50
N LYS A 586 13.06 -5.30 26.27
CA LYS A 586 13.57 -4.64 25.06
C LYS A 586 13.07 -3.20 24.95
N ARG A 587 11.77 -2.96 25.17
CA ARG A 587 11.19 -1.62 25.20
C ARG A 587 11.84 -0.73 26.28
N TYR A 588 12.06 -1.28 27.48
CA TYR A 588 12.72 -0.59 28.59
C TYR A 588 14.15 -0.17 28.23
N LEU A 589 14.96 -1.06 27.64
CA LEU A 589 16.32 -0.75 27.17
C LEU A 589 16.36 0.32 26.08
N GLN A 590 15.29 0.44 25.28
CA GLN A 590 15.14 1.49 24.26
C GLN A 590 14.74 2.85 24.86
N GLY A 591 14.78 2.99 26.19
CA GLY A 591 14.45 4.21 26.91
C GLY A 591 12.94 4.44 27.10
N GLN A 592 12.09 3.45 26.80
CA GLN A 592 10.65 3.55 26.99
C GLN A 592 10.19 2.60 28.11
N ALA A 593 10.37 3.05 29.36
CA ALA A 593 9.96 2.26 30.52
C ALA A 593 8.44 2.05 30.59
N ARG A 594 7.66 3.12 30.40
CA ARG A 594 6.19 3.07 30.42
C ARG A 594 5.64 2.32 29.20
N PRO A 595 4.58 1.49 29.36
CA PRO A 595 3.90 0.88 28.22
C PRO A 595 3.43 1.90 27.19
N TRP A 596 3.59 1.60 25.90
CA TRP A 596 3.15 2.48 24.81
C TRP A 596 1.65 2.77 24.85
N VAL A 597 0.83 1.83 25.33
CA VAL A 597 -0.63 1.99 25.46
C VAL A 597 -1.02 3.09 26.47
N GLU A 598 -0.11 3.52 27.34
CA GLU A 598 -0.34 4.64 28.26
C GLU A 598 0.03 6.00 27.65
N GLU A 599 0.81 6.02 26.57
CA GLU A 599 1.23 7.25 25.88
C GLU A 599 0.14 7.80 24.96
N PHE A 600 -0.88 6.99 24.68
CA PHE A 600 -1.98 7.33 23.79
C PHE A 600 -3.33 7.10 24.48
N ASP A 601 -4.29 7.97 24.18
CA ASP A 601 -5.68 7.80 24.59
C ASP A 601 -6.31 6.59 23.88
N GLN A 602 -6.04 6.43 22.59
CA GLN A 602 -6.50 5.32 21.75
C GLN A 602 -5.47 4.98 20.65
N ILE A 603 -5.39 3.70 20.29
CA ILE A 603 -4.63 3.17 19.16
C ILE A 603 -5.63 2.57 18.17
N LEU A 604 -5.62 3.06 16.92
CA LEU A 604 -6.36 2.43 15.83
C LEU A 604 -5.48 1.29 15.26
N PHE A 605 -6.04 0.11 15.06
CA PHE A 605 -5.28 -1.06 14.61
C PHE A 605 -5.93 -1.71 13.38
N GLU A 606 -5.14 -1.86 12.32
CA GLU A 606 -5.56 -2.40 11.03
C GLU A 606 -4.59 -3.50 10.57
N LEU A 607 -5.15 -4.59 10.03
CA LEU A 607 -4.37 -5.68 9.45
C LEU A 607 -4.12 -5.46 7.96
N GLY A 608 -2.86 -5.33 7.58
CA GLY A 608 -2.39 -5.17 6.20
C GLY A 608 -2.81 -3.84 5.55
N ASN A 609 -2.73 -3.80 4.22
CA ASN A 609 -3.27 -2.72 3.39
C ASN A 609 -4.00 -3.31 2.19
N GLU A 610 -5.28 -2.93 1.99
CA GLU A 610 -6.07 -3.36 0.83
C GLU A 610 -5.94 -4.86 0.55
N THR A 611 -6.24 -5.69 1.56
CA THR A 611 -6.12 -7.15 1.50
C THR A 611 -7.06 -7.83 0.48
N TRP A 612 -7.81 -7.03 -0.28
CA TRP A 612 -8.63 -7.38 -1.44
C TRP A 612 -7.91 -7.16 -2.79
N ASN A 613 -6.85 -6.32 -2.82
CA ASN A 613 -6.20 -5.85 -4.02
C ASN A 613 -4.95 -6.67 -4.35
N ARG A 614 -4.96 -7.32 -5.52
CA ARG A 614 -3.89 -8.25 -5.94
C ARG A 614 -2.51 -7.61 -6.07
N ILE A 615 -2.40 -6.28 -6.15
CA ILE A 615 -1.09 -5.61 -6.17
C ILE A 615 -0.31 -5.79 -4.86
N PHE A 616 -1.00 -6.12 -3.76
CA PHE A 616 -0.39 -6.39 -2.44
C PHE A 616 -0.16 -7.87 -2.17
N GLN A 617 -0.20 -8.72 -3.20
CA GLN A 617 0.23 -10.10 -3.06
C GLN A 617 1.65 -10.20 -2.43
N PRO A 618 1.87 -11.19 -1.56
CA PRO A 618 0.97 -12.30 -1.26
C PRO A 618 -0.10 -11.98 -0.20
N TRP A 619 -0.04 -10.82 0.46
CA TRP A 619 -0.87 -10.45 1.61
C TRP A 619 -2.29 -10.01 1.22
N ILE A 620 -3.02 -10.94 0.63
CA ILE A 620 -4.43 -10.80 0.27
C ILE A 620 -5.22 -12.03 0.73
N PHE A 621 -6.53 -11.90 0.89
CA PHE A 621 -7.39 -13.04 1.18
C PHE A 621 -8.06 -13.59 -0.07
N SER A 622 -8.18 -14.92 -0.14
CA SER A 622 -9.02 -15.64 -1.10
C SER A 622 -10.19 -16.30 -0.37
N GLY A 623 -11.21 -16.73 -1.12
CA GLY A 623 -12.28 -17.55 -0.53
C GLY A 623 -11.73 -18.89 0.00
N MET A 624 -12.35 -19.41 1.06
CA MET A 624 -12.00 -20.67 1.72
C MET A 624 -13.27 -21.42 2.13
N ALA A 625 -13.16 -22.72 2.39
CA ALA A 625 -14.29 -23.53 2.87
C ALA A 625 -14.08 -23.96 4.33
N ASP A 626 -15.17 -24.03 5.09
CA ASP A 626 -15.19 -24.64 6.41
C ASP A 626 -14.90 -26.14 6.29
N ALA A 627 -13.88 -26.61 6.99
CA ALA A 627 -13.46 -28.00 6.90
C ALA A 627 -14.38 -28.96 7.68
N THR A 628 -15.27 -28.45 8.52
CA THR A 628 -16.23 -29.26 9.30
C THR A 628 -17.56 -29.43 8.56
N ASN A 629 -18.08 -28.36 7.95
CA ASN A 629 -19.43 -28.36 7.34
C ASN A 629 -19.45 -28.02 5.85
N GLY A 630 -18.31 -27.71 5.22
CA GLY A 630 -18.20 -27.40 3.80
C GLY A 630 -18.71 -26.02 3.40
N LYS A 631 -19.13 -25.16 4.34
CA LYS A 631 -19.60 -23.80 4.05
C LYS A 631 -18.50 -23.00 3.36
N ALA A 632 -18.79 -22.49 2.18
CA ALA A 632 -17.90 -21.58 1.48
C ALA A 632 -17.96 -20.17 2.09
N TYR A 633 -16.80 -19.56 2.27
CA TYR A 633 -16.61 -18.18 2.69
C TYR A 633 -15.98 -17.37 1.54
N THR A 634 -16.48 -16.16 1.32
CA THR A 634 -15.88 -15.20 0.39
C THR A 634 -14.55 -14.66 0.93
N ALA A 635 -13.75 -14.01 0.08
CA ALA A 635 -12.49 -13.40 0.52
C ALA A 635 -12.68 -12.35 1.64
N GLY A 636 -13.78 -11.58 1.61
CA GLY A 636 -14.10 -10.62 2.67
C GLY A 636 -14.48 -11.32 3.98
N GLN A 637 -15.27 -12.39 3.90
CA GLN A 637 -15.60 -13.20 5.08
C GLN A 637 -14.37 -13.87 5.70
N VAL A 638 -13.45 -14.37 4.87
CA VAL A 638 -12.16 -14.93 5.33
C VAL A 638 -11.34 -13.86 6.04
N TYR A 639 -11.27 -12.63 5.53
CA TYR A 639 -10.62 -11.52 6.23
C TYR A 639 -11.27 -11.24 7.60
N GLY A 640 -12.60 -11.18 7.68
CA GLY A 640 -13.31 -11.00 8.96
C GLY A 640 -13.03 -12.09 9.98
N LEU A 641 -13.00 -13.37 9.54
CA LEU A 641 -12.63 -14.50 10.39
C LEU A 641 -11.19 -14.40 10.87
N PHE A 642 -10.27 -13.99 10.00
CA PHE A 642 -8.85 -13.88 10.35
C PHE A 642 -8.61 -12.71 11.33
N GLN A 643 -9.31 -11.59 11.13
CA GLN A 643 -9.31 -10.47 12.08
C GLN A 643 -9.76 -10.95 13.48
N GLU A 644 -10.87 -11.71 13.59
CA GLU A 644 -11.30 -12.25 14.89
C GLU A 644 -10.31 -13.24 15.49
N HIS A 645 -9.62 -14.03 14.66
CA HIS A 645 -8.53 -14.88 15.14
C HIS A 645 -7.41 -14.05 15.78
N VAL A 646 -6.92 -13.01 15.09
CA VAL A 646 -5.86 -12.14 15.63
C VAL A 646 -6.33 -11.40 16.88
N ILE A 647 -7.55 -10.84 16.89
CA ILE A 647 -8.15 -10.21 18.07
C ILE A 647 -8.21 -11.20 19.24
N GLY A 648 -8.67 -12.43 18.99
CA GLY A 648 -8.74 -13.48 20.00
C GLY A 648 -7.37 -13.83 20.59
N VAL A 649 -6.33 -13.91 19.75
CA VAL A 649 -4.94 -14.12 20.22
C VAL A 649 -4.44 -12.93 21.04
N MET A 650 -4.65 -11.69 20.59
CA MET A 650 -4.21 -10.52 21.36
C MET A 650 -4.91 -10.43 22.72
N ARG A 651 -6.21 -10.73 22.75
CA ARG A 651 -7.03 -10.77 23.98
C ARG A 651 -6.63 -11.87 24.95
N SER A 652 -5.98 -12.95 24.49
CA SER A 652 -5.50 -14.00 25.39
C SER A 652 -4.20 -13.63 26.11
N SER A 653 -3.58 -12.49 25.77
CA SER A 653 -2.44 -11.96 26.51
C SER A 653 -2.84 -11.61 27.95
N PRO A 654 -2.03 -11.96 28.97
CA PRO A 654 -2.31 -11.58 30.36
C PRO A 654 -2.32 -10.05 30.57
N TYR A 655 -1.72 -9.30 29.64
CA TYR A 655 -1.68 -7.84 29.68
C TYR A 655 -2.93 -7.18 29.12
N TRP A 656 -3.80 -7.92 28.42
CA TRP A 656 -4.96 -7.32 27.76
C TRP A 656 -5.94 -6.72 28.76
N HIS A 657 -6.40 -7.53 29.73
CA HIS A 657 -7.34 -7.06 30.75
C HIS A 657 -6.67 -6.16 31.79
N SER A 658 -5.44 -6.48 32.22
CA SER A 658 -4.74 -5.70 33.25
C SER A 658 -4.38 -4.28 32.77
N ALA A 659 -4.09 -4.09 31.49
CA ALA A 659 -3.86 -2.76 30.90
C ALA A 659 -5.13 -2.14 30.28
N ARG A 660 -6.31 -2.74 30.48
CA ARG A 660 -7.61 -2.27 29.95
C ARG A 660 -7.60 -2.02 28.44
N LEU A 661 -7.04 -2.95 27.67
CA LEU A 661 -6.80 -2.73 26.25
C LEU A 661 -8.07 -2.67 25.39
N ASP A 662 -9.21 -3.17 25.87
CA ASP A 662 -10.51 -2.95 25.21
C ASP A 662 -10.90 -1.46 25.16
N ASP A 663 -10.41 -0.62 26.08
CA ASP A 663 -10.64 0.84 26.06
C ASP A 663 -9.63 1.56 25.15
N LYS A 664 -8.50 0.90 24.83
CA LYS A 664 -7.35 1.52 24.17
C LYS A 664 -7.24 1.14 22.69
N PHE A 665 -7.59 -0.07 22.31
CA PHE A 665 -7.50 -0.54 20.93
C PHE A 665 -8.85 -0.42 20.22
N ALA A 666 -8.87 0.27 19.08
CA ALA A 666 -9.99 0.24 18.17
C ALA A 666 -9.59 -0.44 16.85
N PHE A 667 -10.13 -1.64 16.64
CA PHE A 667 -9.91 -2.44 15.44
C PHE A 667 -10.62 -1.87 14.22
N VAL A 668 -9.89 -1.74 13.11
CA VAL A 668 -10.32 -1.17 11.84
C VAL A 668 -10.27 -2.24 10.76
N LEU A 669 -11.36 -2.36 10.01
CA LEU A 669 -11.45 -3.17 8.79
C LEU A 669 -11.28 -2.29 7.56
N GLY A 670 -10.44 -2.73 6.62
CA GLY A 670 -10.29 -2.12 5.30
C GLY A 670 -11.20 -2.77 4.25
N GLY A 671 -11.82 -1.95 3.39
CA GLY A 671 -12.62 -2.38 2.25
C GLY A 671 -12.45 -1.49 1.01
N TRP A 672 -13.36 -1.61 0.04
CA TRP A 672 -13.39 -0.72 -1.12
C TRP A 672 -14.85 -0.39 -1.43
N GLY A 673 -15.15 0.89 -1.70
CA GLY A 673 -16.52 1.34 -1.91
C GLY A 673 -17.25 0.65 -3.08
N GLY A 674 -16.49 0.07 -4.01
CA GLY A 674 -17.02 -0.67 -5.16
C GLY A 674 -17.27 -2.18 -4.94
N LEU A 675 -16.87 -2.77 -3.81
CA LEU A 675 -16.98 -4.22 -3.56
C LEU A 675 -17.61 -4.52 -2.19
N PRO A 676 -18.35 -5.65 -2.06
CA PRO A 676 -18.93 -6.07 -0.79
C PRO A 676 -17.89 -6.55 0.24
N TYR A 677 -16.61 -6.64 -0.14
CA TYR A 677 -15.51 -7.21 0.65
C TYR A 677 -15.47 -6.73 2.10
N GLY A 678 -15.46 -5.41 2.32
CA GLY A 678 -15.37 -4.85 3.68
C GLY A 678 -16.63 -5.10 4.51
N ARG A 679 -17.82 -5.03 3.88
CA ARG A 679 -19.11 -5.33 4.51
C ARG A 679 -19.22 -6.81 4.89
N GLU A 680 -18.75 -7.70 4.02
CA GLU A 680 -18.67 -9.14 4.27
C GLU A 680 -17.71 -9.48 5.43
N ALA A 681 -16.57 -8.78 5.51
CA ALA A 681 -15.65 -8.89 6.65
C ALA A 681 -16.31 -8.42 7.95
N ALA A 682 -16.98 -7.27 7.90
CA ALA A 682 -17.65 -6.68 9.05
C ALA A 682 -18.77 -7.58 9.60
N ASP A 683 -19.55 -8.24 8.74
CA ASP A 683 -20.62 -9.18 9.15
C ASP A 683 -20.11 -10.32 10.03
N ILE A 684 -18.86 -10.76 9.81
CA ILE A 684 -18.26 -11.89 10.54
C ILE A 684 -17.25 -11.46 11.62
N SER A 685 -16.87 -10.18 11.68
CA SER A 685 -15.99 -9.63 12.72
C SER A 685 -16.77 -8.77 13.71
N PRO A 686 -17.47 -9.34 14.71
CA PRO A 686 -18.21 -8.59 15.72
C PRO A 686 -17.33 -7.73 16.64
N SER A 687 -16.03 -8.01 16.73
CA SER A 687 -15.09 -7.27 17.59
C SER A 687 -14.49 -6.03 16.92
N SER A 688 -14.73 -5.83 15.62
CA SER A 688 -14.26 -4.63 14.91
C SER A 688 -15.10 -3.39 15.21
N HIS A 689 -14.45 -2.24 15.31
CA HIS A 689 -15.04 -0.94 15.68
C HIS A 689 -15.32 -0.06 14.47
N TYR A 690 -14.47 -0.15 13.44
CA TYR A 690 -14.61 0.64 12.22
C TYR A 690 -14.63 -0.25 10.98
N LEU A 691 -15.47 0.11 10.02
CA LEU A 691 -15.39 -0.30 8.62
C LEU A 691 -15.01 0.93 7.80
N THR A 692 -13.86 0.84 7.14
CA THR A 692 -13.30 1.93 6.34
C THR A 692 -13.14 1.53 4.88
N ILE A 693 -13.28 2.49 3.97
CA ILE A 693 -13.14 2.26 2.52
C ILE A 693 -12.11 3.20 1.88
N ALA A 694 -11.55 2.79 0.74
CA ALA A 694 -10.90 3.70 -0.19
C ALA A 694 -11.96 4.50 -0.96
N ALA A 695 -11.78 5.82 -1.06
CA ALA A 695 -12.81 6.78 -1.47
C ALA A 695 -12.22 8.04 -2.14
N TYR A 696 -11.47 7.84 -3.23
CA TYR A 696 -10.84 8.90 -4.00
C TYR A 696 -11.83 9.68 -4.87
N ASN A 697 -11.50 10.94 -5.16
CA ASN A 697 -12.18 11.75 -6.16
C ASN A 697 -11.56 11.45 -7.54
N GLY A 698 -12.03 10.39 -8.21
CA GLY A 698 -11.59 9.98 -9.54
C GLY A 698 -10.38 9.04 -9.55
N GLY A 699 -9.67 8.98 -10.68
CA GLY A 699 -8.47 8.16 -10.86
C GLY A 699 -8.75 6.66 -11.08
N TRP A 700 -7.69 5.85 -10.97
CA TRP A 700 -7.75 4.41 -11.30
C TRP A 700 -8.72 3.62 -10.39
N ASP A 701 -8.86 4.02 -9.13
CA ASP A 701 -9.82 3.44 -8.19
C ASP A 701 -11.27 3.59 -8.68
N GLU A 702 -11.60 4.73 -9.27
CA GLU A 702 -12.92 5.00 -9.85
C GLU A 702 -13.03 4.52 -11.32
N GLY A 703 -11.96 3.94 -11.87
CA GLY A 703 -11.90 3.49 -13.26
C GLY A 703 -11.78 4.65 -14.26
N GLU A 704 -11.36 5.82 -13.81
CA GLU A 704 -11.29 7.03 -14.62
C GLU A 704 -9.89 7.27 -15.20
N GLY A 705 -9.84 7.84 -16.40
CA GLY A 705 -8.61 8.30 -17.03
C GLY A 705 -8.04 9.59 -16.41
N PRO A 706 -6.87 10.06 -16.87
CA PRO A 706 -6.28 11.28 -16.37
C PRO A 706 -7.19 12.48 -16.71
N PRO A 707 -7.56 13.32 -15.74
CA PRO A 707 -8.34 14.53 -16.01
C PRO A 707 -7.52 15.54 -16.83
N ARG A 708 -8.22 16.43 -17.54
CA ARG A 708 -7.62 17.54 -18.30
C ARG A 708 -7.84 18.87 -17.60
N LEU A 709 -7.00 19.86 -17.86
CA LEU A 709 -7.16 21.21 -17.28
C LEU A 709 -8.17 22.03 -18.10
N ASP A 710 -9.40 21.53 -18.20
CA ASP A 710 -10.53 22.17 -18.89
C ASP A 710 -11.78 22.25 -18.01
N ALA A 711 -12.74 23.10 -18.38
CA ALA A 711 -13.96 23.31 -17.62
C ALA A 711 -14.79 22.03 -17.42
N PRO A 712 -15.00 21.16 -18.44
CA PRO A 712 -15.69 19.89 -18.26
C PRO A 712 -15.03 18.97 -17.22
N SER A 713 -13.70 18.83 -17.24
CA SER A 713 -12.98 17.95 -16.31
C SER A 713 -13.00 18.51 -14.88
N LEU A 714 -12.86 19.82 -14.69
CA LEU A 714 -12.97 20.44 -13.37
C LEU A 714 -14.39 20.30 -12.79
N PHE A 715 -15.41 20.50 -13.63
CA PHE A 715 -16.80 20.26 -13.25
C PHE A 715 -17.03 18.78 -12.88
N ASN A 716 -16.39 17.86 -13.62
CA ASN A 716 -16.44 16.43 -13.32
C ASN A 716 -15.81 16.10 -11.96
N VAL A 717 -14.67 16.70 -11.62
CA VAL A 717 -14.02 16.56 -10.31
C VAL A 717 -14.93 17.07 -9.18
N LEU A 718 -15.52 18.26 -9.34
CA LEU A 718 -16.49 18.81 -8.36
C LEU A 718 -17.76 17.95 -8.25
N SER A 719 -18.14 17.24 -9.32
CA SER A 719 -19.32 16.38 -9.37
C SER A 719 -19.14 15.02 -8.70
N GLN A 720 -17.90 14.65 -8.32
CA GLN A 720 -17.61 13.39 -7.61
C GLN A 720 -18.45 13.21 -6.36
N VAL A 721 -18.73 14.30 -5.63
CA VAL A 721 -19.56 14.26 -4.43
C VAL A 721 -20.98 13.75 -4.71
N ASN A 722 -21.62 14.21 -5.78
CA ASN A 722 -22.99 13.86 -6.14
C ASN A 722 -23.09 12.46 -6.75
N GLN A 723 -22.10 12.06 -7.55
CA GLN A 723 -22.16 10.80 -8.31
C GLN A 723 -21.44 9.63 -7.62
N SER A 724 -20.56 9.90 -6.65
CA SER A 724 -19.81 8.87 -5.90
C SER A 724 -19.96 9.04 -4.39
N ALA A 725 -19.48 10.15 -3.79
CA ALA A 725 -19.37 10.25 -2.33
C ALA A 725 -20.72 10.06 -1.60
N ILE A 726 -21.77 10.75 -2.06
CA ILE A 726 -23.12 10.67 -1.49
C ILE A 726 -23.73 9.27 -1.68
N PRO A 727 -23.85 8.73 -2.91
CA PRO A 727 -24.43 7.40 -3.12
C PRO A 727 -23.71 6.28 -2.37
N VAL A 728 -22.38 6.32 -2.35
CA VAL A 728 -21.55 5.32 -1.65
C VAL A 728 -21.78 5.40 -0.14
N ALA A 729 -21.78 6.61 0.43
CA ALA A 729 -22.03 6.78 1.86
C ALA A 729 -23.44 6.33 2.27
N GLU A 730 -24.45 6.61 1.47
CA GLU A 730 -25.82 6.16 1.73
C GLU A 730 -25.96 4.63 1.58
N GLY A 731 -25.23 4.04 0.63
CA GLY A 731 -25.12 2.58 0.49
C GLY A 731 -24.59 1.94 1.77
N HIS A 732 -23.41 2.37 2.22
CA HIS A 732 -22.79 1.82 3.42
C HIS A 732 -23.55 2.16 4.70
N LEU A 733 -24.21 3.32 4.80
CA LEU A 733 -25.05 3.62 5.96
C LEU A 733 -26.23 2.65 6.08
N ARG A 734 -26.85 2.26 4.95
CA ARG A 734 -27.89 1.23 4.96
C ARG A 734 -27.34 -0.11 5.42
N GLU A 735 -26.20 -0.53 4.87
CA GLU A 735 -25.53 -1.77 5.30
C GLU A 735 -25.15 -1.74 6.78
N LEU A 736 -24.67 -0.60 7.28
CA LEU A 736 -24.28 -0.41 8.67
C LEU A 736 -25.46 -0.55 9.62
N ARG A 737 -26.63 0.01 9.27
CA ARG A 737 -27.86 -0.12 10.06
C ARG A 737 -28.25 -1.59 10.20
N ASP A 738 -28.20 -2.34 9.10
CA ASP A 738 -28.52 -3.78 9.08
C ASP A 738 -27.54 -4.60 9.91
N LEU A 739 -26.26 -4.24 9.92
CA LEU A 739 -25.23 -4.87 10.74
C LEU A 739 -25.41 -4.53 12.22
N ASN A 740 -25.53 -3.24 12.55
CA ASN A 740 -25.61 -2.77 13.93
C ASN A 740 -26.88 -3.20 14.65
N ALA A 741 -27.98 -3.47 13.93
CA ALA A 741 -29.20 -4.05 14.50
C ALA A 741 -28.97 -5.42 15.18
N ARG A 742 -27.87 -6.11 14.88
CA ARG A 742 -27.56 -7.47 15.35
C ARG A 742 -26.28 -7.54 16.19
N ARG A 743 -25.60 -6.40 16.40
CA ARG A 743 -24.30 -6.33 17.07
C ARG A 743 -24.44 -5.71 18.45
N LYS A 744 -23.66 -6.23 19.41
CA LYS A 744 -23.54 -5.62 20.74
C LYS A 744 -22.76 -4.30 20.70
N ASN A 745 -21.68 -4.28 19.90
CA ASN A 745 -20.84 -3.11 19.72
C ASN A 745 -21.13 -2.50 18.33
N PRO A 746 -21.67 -1.27 18.27
CA PRO A 746 -21.94 -0.62 16.99
C PRO A 746 -20.65 -0.39 16.19
N LEU A 747 -20.67 -0.85 14.95
CA LEU A 747 -19.66 -0.53 13.95
C LEU A 747 -19.85 0.93 13.49
N ARG A 748 -18.73 1.62 13.22
CA ARG A 748 -18.69 2.99 12.69
C ARG A 748 -18.09 2.98 11.28
N LEU A 749 -18.47 3.97 10.46
CA LEU A 749 -17.96 4.09 9.09
C LEU A 749 -16.81 5.08 8.99
N GLY A 750 -16.02 4.93 7.93
CA GLY A 750 -14.91 5.82 7.67
C GLY A 750 -14.26 5.62 6.31
N THR A 751 -13.19 6.37 6.07
CA THR A 751 -12.30 6.20 4.93
C THR A 751 -10.87 5.99 5.45
N TYR A 752 -10.17 4.99 4.93
CA TYR A 752 -8.74 4.81 5.24
C TYR A 752 -7.86 5.47 4.19
N GLU A 753 -8.39 5.76 3.01
CA GLU A 753 -7.74 6.44 1.90
C GLU A 753 -8.76 7.29 1.14
N ALA A 754 -8.56 8.60 1.13
CA ALA A 754 -9.41 9.54 0.40
C ALA A 754 -8.65 10.80 0.01
N GLY A 755 -9.22 11.56 -0.92
CA GLY A 755 -8.60 12.76 -1.49
C GLY A 755 -8.64 12.73 -3.03
N PRO A 756 -7.83 13.57 -3.70
CA PRO A 756 -7.71 13.54 -5.15
C PRO A 756 -7.24 12.17 -5.67
N GLY A 757 -7.90 11.63 -6.70
CA GLY A 757 -7.53 10.37 -7.34
C GLY A 757 -6.70 10.57 -8.60
N TYR A 758 -5.81 9.63 -8.91
CA TYR A 758 -4.89 9.72 -10.05
C TYR A 758 -5.04 8.51 -10.98
N ALA A 759 -4.91 8.72 -12.29
CA ALA A 759 -4.77 7.63 -13.23
C ALA A 759 -3.30 7.20 -13.29
N LEU A 760 -3.03 5.91 -13.12
CA LEU A 760 -1.68 5.36 -13.11
C LEU A 760 -1.39 4.53 -14.36
N ASN A 761 -0.15 4.66 -14.86
CA ASN A 761 0.33 3.84 -15.97
C ASN A 761 0.34 2.35 -15.59
N GLY A 762 -0.20 1.49 -16.45
CA GLY A 762 -0.29 0.04 -16.23
C GLY A 762 -1.48 -0.43 -15.40
N LEU A 763 -2.16 0.46 -14.66
CA LEU A 763 -3.40 0.12 -13.96
C LEU A 763 -4.61 0.32 -14.87
N ASN A 764 -5.61 -0.55 -14.76
CA ASN A 764 -6.77 -0.60 -15.65
C ASN A 764 -6.40 -0.63 -17.15
N ASN A 765 -5.22 -1.18 -17.50
CA ASN A 765 -4.63 -1.15 -18.85
C ASN A 765 -4.38 0.28 -19.41
N ALA A 766 -4.37 1.30 -18.55
CA ALA A 766 -4.12 2.67 -18.96
C ALA A 766 -2.66 2.88 -19.36
N ARG A 767 -2.44 3.68 -20.41
CA ARG A 767 -1.14 4.21 -20.81
C ARG A 767 -1.14 5.71 -20.62
N ILE A 768 -0.41 6.19 -19.64
CA ILE A 768 -0.39 7.61 -19.27
C ILE A 768 0.92 8.22 -19.77
N SER A 769 0.83 9.17 -20.68
CA SER A 769 1.99 9.95 -21.13
C SER A 769 2.48 10.90 -20.03
N GLU A 770 3.73 11.34 -20.12
CA GLU A 770 4.29 12.32 -19.18
C GLU A 770 3.50 13.65 -19.19
N ALA A 771 3.02 14.08 -20.36
CA ALA A 771 2.18 15.26 -20.49
C ALA A 771 0.85 15.11 -19.74
N GLN A 772 0.17 13.96 -19.90
CA GLN A 772 -1.05 13.65 -19.17
C GLN A 772 -0.79 13.53 -17.66
N SER A 773 0.36 13.00 -17.25
CA SER A 773 0.77 12.96 -15.84
C SER A 773 0.94 14.36 -15.27
N ARG A 774 1.60 15.28 -15.98
CA ARG A 774 1.73 16.68 -15.54
C ARG A 774 0.40 17.42 -15.51
N GLU A 775 -0.47 17.19 -16.49
CA GLU A 775 -1.78 17.83 -16.55
C GLU A 775 -2.71 17.36 -15.42
N GLN A 776 -2.73 16.06 -15.10
CA GLN A 776 -3.54 15.58 -13.97
C GLN A 776 -3.06 16.15 -12.63
N GLU A 777 -1.74 16.37 -12.44
CA GLU A 777 -1.24 17.08 -11.26
C GLU A 777 -1.82 18.50 -11.18
N GLN A 778 -1.89 19.23 -12.28
CA GLN A 778 -2.45 20.59 -12.29
C GLN A 778 -3.91 20.58 -11.87
N VAL A 779 -4.69 19.60 -12.36
CA VAL A 779 -6.10 19.44 -12.00
C VAL A 779 -6.26 19.03 -10.55
N MET A 780 -5.60 17.96 -10.12
CA MET A 780 -5.81 17.34 -8.81
C MET A 780 -5.16 18.13 -7.65
N LYS A 781 -4.30 19.12 -7.96
CA LYS A 781 -3.78 20.12 -7.02
C LYS A 781 -4.44 21.50 -7.15
N SER A 782 -5.51 21.60 -7.95
CA SER A 782 -6.22 22.86 -8.17
C SER A 782 -7.13 23.26 -7.01
N LEU A 783 -7.58 24.51 -7.03
CA LEU A 783 -8.64 25.04 -6.19
C LEU A 783 -9.90 24.15 -6.29
N ALA A 784 -10.32 23.78 -7.51
CA ALA A 784 -11.49 22.93 -7.71
C ALA A 784 -11.35 21.55 -7.05
N ALA A 785 -10.19 20.91 -7.18
CA ALA A 785 -9.93 19.62 -6.53
C ALA A 785 -9.86 19.75 -5.00
N GLY A 786 -9.35 20.87 -4.48
CA GLY A 786 -9.40 21.20 -3.05
C GLY A 786 -10.83 21.26 -2.53
N THR A 787 -11.67 22.07 -3.18
CA THR A 787 -13.10 22.20 -2.84
C THR A 787 -13.82 20.86 -2.94
N ALA A 788 -13.63 20.11 -4.03
CA ALA A 788 -14.21 18.78 -4.21
C ALA A 788 -13.78 17.79 -3.11
N THR A 789 -12.55 17.90 -2.62
CA THR A 789 -12.05 17.03 -1.56
C THR A 789 -12.75 17.30 -0.24
N LEU A 790 -12.81 18.57 0.18
CA LEU A 790 -13.51 18.92 1.42
C LEU A 790 -15.01 18.60 1.33
N ASP A 791 -15.66 18.91 0.21
CA ASP A 791 -17.07 18.58 -0.04
C ASP A 791 -17.33 17.07 0.09
N SER A 792 -16.50 16.24 -0.54
CA SER A 792 -16.56 14.78 -0.42
C SER A 792 -16.38 14.28 1.03
N PHE A 793 -15.52 14.90 1.84
CA PHE A 793 -15.34 14.53 3.26
C PHE A 793 -16.55 14.95 4.11
N LEU A 794 -17.08 16.16 3.92
CA LEU A 794 -18.22 16.68 4.65
C LEU A 794 -19.53 15.98 4.26
N ALA A 795 -19.72 15.66 2.99
CA ALA A 795 -20.87 14.90 2.51
C ALA A 795 -20.96 13.51 3.14
N ARG A 796 -19.80 12.86 3.36
CA ARG A 796 -19.68 11.58 4.05
C ARG A 796 -19.87 11.74 5.55
N ALA A 797 -19.28 12.76 6.17
CA ALA A 797 -19.46 13.06 7.59
C ALA A 797 -20.94 13.29 7.94
N TYR A 798 -21.67 14.02 7.09
CA TYR A 798 -23.11 14.26 7.22
C TYR A 798 -23.94 12.97 7.21
N ARG A 799 -23.38 11.89 6.64
CA ARG A 799 -23.98 10.55 6.55
C ARG A 799 -23.38 9.55 7.55
N GLY A 800 -22.66 10.03 8.57
CA GLY A 800 -22.14 9.21 9.67
C GLY A 800 -20.79 8.54 9.40
N PHE A 801 -19.99 9.06 8.47
CA PHE A 801 -18.59 8.67 8.36
C PHE A 801 -17.76 9.46 9.35
N ASP A 802 -17.23 8.76 10.34
CA ASP A 802 -16.60 9.37 11.50
C ASP A 802 -15.08 9.39 11.39
N LEU A 803 -14.48 8.26 11.01
CA LEU A 803 -13.03 8.13 10.86
C LEU A 803 -12.63 8.33 9.40
N GLN A 804 -12.28 9.55 9.00
CA GLN A 804 -11.90 9.83 7.61
C GLN A 804 -10.43 10.21 7.48
N ASN A 805 -9.73 9.64 6.49
CA ASN A 805 -8.29 9.73 6.33
C ASN A 805 -7.86 10.23 4.95
N PHE A 806 -7.01 11.25 4.92
CA PHE A 806 -6.38 11.77 3.69
C PHE A 806 -5.15 10.96 3.28
N PHE A 807 -5.07 10.54 2.02
CA PHE A 807 -3.90 9.89 1.45
C PHE A 807 -3.15 10.88 0.55
N GLY A 808 -1.94 11.36 0.90
CA GLY A 808 -1.17 11.13 2.14
C GLY A 808 -0.24 12.30 2.50
N PHE A 809 0.12 12.39 3.78
CA PHE A 809 1.03 13.40 4.33
C PHE A 809 2.48 13.13 3.90
N ARG A 810 2.88 13.82 2.83
CA ARG A 810 4.25 13.84 2.27
C ARG A 810 4.39 15.01 1.29
N SER A 811 5.63 15.25 0.87
CA SER A 811 5.96 16.14 -0.25
C SER A 811 6.08 15.36 -1.56
N GLY A 812 5.63 15.93 -2.68
CA GLY A 812 5.84 15.35 -4.01
C GLY A 812 4.64 15.39 -4.95
N SER A 813 4.56 14.38 -5.80
CA SER A 813 3.50 14.16 -6.79
C SER A 813 2.37 13.26 -6.27
N HIS A 814 1.32 13.14 -7.08
CA HIS A 814 0.15 12.31 -6.89
C HIS A 814 -0.55 12.65 -5.57
N TRP A 815 -0.75 11.67 -4.71
CA TRP A 815 -1.41 11.81 -3.41
C TRP A 815 -0.69 12.70 -2.39
N ALA A 816 0.47 13.27 -2.68
CA ALA A 816 1.21 14.10 -1.72
C ALA A 816 0.41 15.33 -1.26
N SER A 817 0.40 15.61 0.04
CA SER A 817 -0.21 16.81 0.64
C SER A 817 0.53 18.13 0.34
N HIS A 818 1.84 18.08 0.10
CA HIS A 818 2.71 19.25 -0.01
C HIS A 818 3.58 19.21 -1.27
N ALA A 819 4.02 20.37 -1.73
CA ALA A 819 5.05 20.49 -2.75
C ALA A 819 6.42 20.02 -2.19
N PRO A 820 7.36 19.58 -3.06
CA PRO A 820 8.76 19.44 -2.67
C PRO A 820 9.34 20.75 -2.12
N TRP A 821 10.31 20.66 -1.21
CA TRP A 821 10.94 21.85 -0.60
C TRP A 821 11.57 22.79 -1.63
N TYR A 822 12.17 22.25 -2.70
CA TYR A 822 12.76 23.01 -3.79
C TYR A 822 11.73 23.67 -4.73
N ARG A 823 10.44 23.45 -4.46
CA ARG A 823 9.29 24.15 -5.07
C ARG A 823 8.49 24.96 -4.03
N GLY A 824 9.08 25.19 -2.86
CA GLY A 824 8.54 26.03 -1.77
C GLY A 824 7.94 25.25 -0.59
N GLY A 825 7.73 23.94 -0.69
CA GLY A 825 7.23 23.12 0.42
C GLY A 825 5.76 23.35 0.83
N GLN A 826 5.04 24.22 0.14
CA GLN A 826 3.67 24.61 0.49
C GLN A 826 2.66 23.46 0.42
N ALA A 827 1.63 23.54 1.27
CA ALA A 827 0.46 22.68 1.19
C ALA A 827 -0.36 22.91 -0.09
N TYR A 828 -0.94 21.83 -0.62
CA TYR A 828 -1.91 21.91 -1.71
C TYR A 828 -3.32 22.24 -1.19
N PRO A 829 -4.21 22.79 -2.05
CA PRO A 829 -5.54 23.26 -1.66
C PRO A 829 -6.38 22.26 -0.86
N ALA A 830 -6.36 20.97 -1.24
CA ALA A 830 -7.05 19.92 -0.50
C ALA A 830 -6.57 19.81 0.96
N TRP A 831 -5.26 19.83 1.19
CA TRP A 831 -4.69 19.80 2.54
C TRP A 831 -5.02 21.06 3.33
N GLN A 832 -4.95 22.23 2.69
CA GLN A 832 -5.27 23.52 3.31
C GLN A 832 -6.71 23.54 3.84
N LEU A 833 -7.68 23.13 3.04
CA LEU A 833 -9.10 23.11 3.44
C LEU A 833 -9.41 22.07 4.51
N LEU A 834 -8.84 20.86 4.42
CA LEU A 834 -9.01 19.85 5.46
C LEU A 834 -8.37 20.30 6.79
N SER A 835 -7.19 20.92 6.72
CA SER A 835 -6.52 21.51 7.90
C SER A 835 -7.35 22.64 8.51
N LEU A 836 -7.95 23.50 7.69
CA LEU A 836 -8.85 24.55 8.16
C LEU A 836 -10.05 23.93 8.90
N PHE A 837 -10.69 22.92 8.32
CA PHE A 837 -11.82 22.24 8.94
C PHE A 837 -11.45 21.57 10.26
N ASN A 838 -10.31 20.87 10.32
CA ASN A 838 -9.82 20.24 11.55
C ASN A 838 -9.66 21.25 12.70
N ASN A 839 -9.14 22.44 12.39
CA ASN A 839 -8.92 23.48 13.40
C ASN A 839 -10.19 24.26 13.76
N GLN A 840 -11.11 24.45 12.82
CA GLN A 840 -12.22 25.39 13.00
C GLN A 840 -13.60 24.75 13.07
N GLY A 841 -13.83 23.65 12.35
CA GLY A 841 -15.15 23.12 11.99
C GLY A 841 -15.57 21.81 12.65
N THR A 842 -14.79 21.25 13.58
CA THR A 842 -15.15 20.01 14.31
C THR A 842 -16.28 20.23 15.34
N GLY A 843 -17.00 19.18 15.73
CA GLY A 843 -18.13 19.24 16.67
C GLY A 843 -19.35 18.45 16.20
N ASP A 844 -20.52 18.71 16.78
CA ASP A 844 -21.77 18.10 16.31
C ASP A 844 -22.11 18.63 14.93
N MET A 845 -22.30 17.74 13.96
CA MET A 845 -22.76 18.12 12.62
C MET A 845 -24.27 18.31 12.63
N LEU A 846 -24.70 19.50 12.22
CA LEU A 846 -26.08 19.93 12.23
C LEU A 846 -26.79 19.59 10.92
N ARG A 847 -28.09 19.35 11.02
CA ARG A 847 -28.97 19.16 9.88
C ARG A 847 -29.02 20.44 9.05
N THR A 848 -28.88 20.28 7.74
CA THR A 848 -29.06 21.36 6.77
C THR A 848 -30.08 20.90 5.73
N ASP A 849 -31.20 21.62 5.64
CA ASP A 849 -32.22 21.41 4.64
C ASP A 849 -31.97 22.33 3.43
N THR A 850 -32.01 21.74 2.23
CA THR A 850 -31.94 22.48 0.97
C THR A 850 -33.35 22.88 0.54
N LEU A 851 -33.67 24.18 0.57
CA LEU A 851 -34.98 24.72 0.19
C LEU A 851 -35.04 25.03 -1.32
N SER A 852 -33.96 25.61 -1.85
CA SER A 852 -33.72 25.77 -3.29
C SER A 852 -32.23 25.71 -3.57
N VAL A 853 -31.82 25.25 -4.76
CA VAL A 853 -30.40 25.16 -5.15
C VAL A 853 -30.28 25.16 -6.66
N PRO A 854 -29.22 25.74 -7.25
CA PRO A 854 -28.92 25.50 -8.66
C PRO A 854 -28.66 24.01 -8.89
N VAL A 855 -29.17 23.49 -10.01
CA VAL A 855 -29.03 22.08 -10.38
C VAL A 855 -28.51 21.90 -11.80
N ALA A 856 -27.86 20.77 -12.06
CA ALA A 856 -27.58 20.30 -13.42
C ALA A 856 -27.72 18.78 -13.50
N ASP A 857 -28.06 18.29 -14.70
CA ASP A 857 -27.99 16.86 -14.98
C ASP A 857 -26.54 16.44 -15.20
N LEU A 858 -26.09 15.50 -14.36
CA LEU A 858 -24.78 14.89 -14.47
C LEU A 858 -24.90 13.62 -15.31
N LYS A 859 -24.19 13.59 -16.43
CA LYS A 859 -24.15 12.41 -17.30
C LYS A 859 -23.42 11.25 -16.60
N PRO A 860 -23.76 9.98 -16.94
CA PRO A 860 -22.92 8.85 -16.56
C PRO A 860 -21.47 9.07 -17.02
N TYR A 861 -20.52 8.68 -16.20
CA TYR A 861 -19.09 8.81 -16.49
C TYR A 861 -18.35 7.61 -15.92
N GLU A 862 -17.81 6.76 -16.80
CA GLU A 862 -17.14 5.51 -16.42
C GLU A 862 -18.01 4.66 -15.46
N ARG A 863 -17.53 4.42 -14.22
CA ARG A 863 -18.25 3.65 -13.20
C ARG A 863 -19.36 4.45 -12.50
N ARG A 864 -19.39 5.77 -12.66
CA ARG A 864 -20.35 6.65 -11.98
C ARG A 864 -21.65 6.75 -12.75
N LYS A 865 -22.76 6.57 -12.02
CA LYS A 865 -24.10 6.69 -12.58
C LYS A 865 -24.45 8.16 -12.84
N GLY A 866 -25.30 8.39 -13.84
CA GLY A 866 -25.88 9.71 -14.06
C GLY A 866 -26.77 10.12 -12.88
N VAL A 867 -26.83 11.42 -12.60
CA VAL A 867 -27.64 12.00 -11.53
C VAL A 867 -28.40 13.19 -12.12
N SER A 868 -29.72 13.09 -12.17
CA SER A 868 -30.57 14.20 -12.59
C SER A 868 -30.70 15.23 -11.49
N ASN A 869 -30.83 16.51 -11.87
CA ASN A 869 -30.99 17.63 -10.95
C ASN A 869 -29.97 17.63 -9.80
N ALA A 870 -28.70 17.33 -10.10
CA ALA A 870 -27.67 17.27 -9.08
C ALA A 870 -27.41 18.67 -8.49
N PRO A 871 -27.40 18.82 -7.16
CA PRO A 871 -27.21 20.12 -6.52
C PRO A 871 -25.80 20.65 -6.76
N LEU A 872 -25.69 21.92 -7.15
CA LEU A 872 -24.44 22.58 -7.51
C LEU A 872 -23.92 23.54 -6.42
N ALA A 873 -24.60 23.61 -5.29
CA ALA A 873 -24.10 24.23 -4.07
C ALA A 873 -24.47 23.34 -2.87
N ALA A 874 -23.68 23.44 -1.80
CA ALA A 874 -23.95 22.72 -0.55
C ALA A 874 -23.60 23.58 0.66
N VAL A 875 -24.33 23.33 1.76
CA VAL A 875 -24.04 23.91 3.08
C VAL A 875 -23.88 22.79 4.08
N TYR A 876 -22.82 22.87 4.88
CA TYR A 876 -22.54 21.99 6.00
C TYR A 876 -22.38 22.84 7.25
N ALA A 877 -22.97 22.41 8.37
CA ALA A 877 -22.91 23.15 9.61
C ALA A 877 -22.44 22.27 10.75
N THR A 878 -21.62 22.82 11.65
CA THR A 878 -21.23 22.16 12.88
C THR A 878 -21.35 23.08 14.09
N ARG A 879 -21.45 22.47 15.28
CA ARG A 879 -21.58 23.17 16.56
C ARG A 879 -20.69 22.55 17.63
N ARG A 880 -19.99 23.41 18.38
CA ARG A 880 -19.32 23.06 19.64
C ARG A 880 -19.67 24.11 20.70
N GLY A 881 -20.53 23.76 21.64
CA GLY A 881 -21.05 24.72 22.62
C GLY A 881 -21.78 25.89 21.93
N ASN A 882 -21.37 27.12 22.23
CA ASN A 882 -21.90 28.36 21.63
C ASN A 882 -21.10 28.82 20.39
N ARG A 883 -20.41 27.90 19.72
CA ARG A 883 -19.68 28.17 18.48
C ARG A 883 -20.30 27.36 17.35
N HIS A 884 -20.66 28.05 16.27
CA HIS A 884 -21.23 27.46 15.06
C HIS A 884 -20.31 27.73 13.87
N VAL A 885 -20.12 26.72 13.03
CA VAL A 885 -19.35 26.85 11.79
C VAL A 885 -20.25 26.49 10.62
N ILE A 886 -20.32 27.37 9.63
CA ILE A 886 -21.10 27.19 8.40
C ILE A 886 -20.15 27.14 7.22
N VAL A 887 -20.05 25.99 6.56
CA VAL A 887 -19.26 25.79 5.34
C VAL A 887 -20.19 25.85 4.13
N VAL A 888 -19.87 26.70 3.17
CA VAL A 888 -20.62 26.89 1.92
C VAL A 888 -19.72 26.51 0.74
N ILE A 889 -20.21 25.63 -0.13
CA ILE A 889 -19.46 25.05 -1.25
C ILE A 889 -20.14 25.38 -2.58
N SER A 890 -19.35 25.78 -3.58
CA SER A 890 -19.79 25.88 -4.98
C SER A 890 -19.21 24.76 -5.83
N ARG A 891 -20.07 24.12 -6.62
CA ARG A 891 -19.70 23.07 -7.59
C ARG A 891 -19.82 23.57 -9.04
N LYS A 892 -20.15 24.84 -9.25
CA LYS A 892 -20.25 25.46 -10.57
C LYS A 892 -18.86 25.76 -11.15
N ILE A 893 -18.79 25.82 -12.48
CA ILE A 893 -17.63 26.29 -13.25
C ILE A 893 -18.13 27.35 -14.23
N ALA A 894 -17.43 28.47 -14.33
CA ALA A 894 -17.77 29.52 -15.29
C ALA A 894 -17.78 28.97 -16.73
N GLY A 895 -18.83 29.29 -17.48
CA GLY A 895 -19.03 28.89 -18.87
C GLY A 895 -19.36 27.41 -19.09
N TYR A 896 -19.61 26.62 -18.03
CA TYR A 896 -19.92 25.19 -18.17
C TYR A 896 -20.96 24.69 -17.13
N PRO A 897 -21.97 23.90 -17.52
CA PRO A 897 -22.22 23.33 -18.85
C PRO A 897 -22.87 24.30 -19.83
N PHE A 898 -23.27 25.49 -19.38
CA PHE A 898 -23.91 26.51 -20.22
C PHE A 898 -22.93 27.64 -20.53
N ALA A 899 -22.69 27.86 -21.83
CA ALA A 899 -21.83 28.95 -22.30
C ALA A 899 -22.38 30.31 -21.84
N GLY A 900 -21.49 31.21 -21.40
CA GLY A 900 -21.84 32.56 -20.97
C GLY A 900 -22.37 32.70 -19.53
N ASP A 901 -22.56 31.59 -18.79
CA ASP A 901 -22.81 31.67 -17.34
C ASP A 901 -21.50 32.00 -16.60
N ASP A 902 -21.54 32.90 -15.62
CA ASP A 902 -20.34 33.28 -14.86
C ASP A 902 -20.01 32.31 -13.71
N GLY A 903 -20.88 31.34 -13.46
CA GLY A 903 -20.69 30.33 -12.42
C GLY A 903 -21.02 30.80 -11.00
N PHE A 904 -21.45 32.05 -10.81
CA PHE A 904 -21.81 32.55 -9.48
C PHE A 904 -23.17 32.01 -9.04
N THR A 905 -23.41 32.01 -7.72
CA THR A 905 -24.67 31.59 -7.10
C THR A 905 -25.03 32.53 -5.97
N LEU A 906 -26.21 33.15 -6.03
CA LEU A 906 -26.77 33.85 -4.87
C LEU A 906 -27.13 32.82 -3.79
N VAL A 907 -26.61 33.01 -2.56
CA VAL A 907 -26.83 32.07 -1.45
C VAL A 907 -27.44 32.78 -0.26
N THR A 908 -28.52 32.21 0.28
CA THR A 908 -29.12 32.59 1.55
C THR A 908 -29.19 31.39 2.49
N ILE A 909 -28.90 31.60 3.78
CA ILE A 909 -28.90 30.55 4.81
C ILE A 909 -29.67 31.06 6.02
N ASP A 910 -30.75 30.36 6.38
CA ASP A 910 -31.44 30.57 7.66
C ASP A 910 -30.62 29.86 8.77
N LEU A 911 -30.21 30.61 9.78
CA LEU A 911 -29.33 30.16 10.86
C LEU A 911 -30.14 29.67 12.07
N PRO A 912 -29.62 28.73 12.88
CA PRO A 912 -30.32 28.22 14.06
C PRO A 912 -30.18 29.14 15.28
N PHE A 913 -29.66 30.35 15.10
CA PHE A 913 -29.42 31.37 16.13
C PHE A 913 -29.62 32.78 15.55
N ALA A 914 -29.89 33.75 16.43
CA ALA A 914 -30.16 35.13 16.03
C ALA A 914 -28.95 36.07 16.11
N ARG A 915 -27.96 35.78 16.97
CA ARG A 915 -26.79 36.65 17.18
C ARG A 915 -25.50 35.89 17.47
N ALA A 916 -24.36 36.51 17.19
CA ALA A 916 -23.01 36.07 17.56
C ALA A 916 -22.14 37.29 17.87
N LYS A 917 -21.24 37.19 18.86
CA LYS A 917 -20.33 38.32 19.18
C LYS A 917 -19.20 38.46 18.19
N ARG A 918 -18.81 37.37 17.54
CA ARG A 918 -17.77 37.39 16.52
C ARG A 918 -18.14 36.49 15.35
N LEU A 919 -17.99 37.03 14.16
CA LEU A 919 -18.09 36.36 12.88
C LEU A 919 -16.77 36.55 12.13
N THR A 920 -16.15 35.42 11.78
CA THR A 920 -14.96 35.37 10.95
C THR A 920 -15.26 34.52 9.71
N LEU A 921 -14.85 34.99 8.53
CA LEU A 921 -14.87 34.22 7.29
C LEU A 921 -13.47 33.72 6.96
N TYR A 922 -13.37 32.43 6.64
CA TYR A 922 -12.25 31.85 5.90
C TYR A 922 -12.72 31.50 4.50
N ARG A 923 -12.08 32.01 3.45
CA ARG A 923 -12.48 31.74 2.06
C ARG A 923 -11.31 31.27 1.21
N MET A 924 -11.58 30.30 0.36
CA MET A 924 -10.72 29.87 -0.75
C MET A 924 -11.53 30.03 -2.04
N ALA A 925 -11.19 31.04 -2.84
CA ALA A 925 -11.86 31.40 -4.08
C ALA A 925 -10.85 31.96 -5.09
N GLY A 926 -11.22 31.98 -6.37
CA GLY A 926 -10.35 32.41 -7.47
C GLY A 926 -10.63 31.60 -8.74
N ASP A 927 -9.66 31.58 -9.67
CA ASP A 927 -9.76 30.73 -10.85
C ASP A 927 -9.70 29.24 -10.45
N PRO A 928 -10.74 28.44 -10.78
CA PRO A 928 -10.80 27.00 -10.45
C PRO A 928 -9.58 26.18 -10.90
N ARG A 929 -8.84 26.64 -11.91
CA ARG A 929 -7.62 25.99 -12.45
C ARG A 929 -6.37 26.26 -11.62
N SER A 930 -6.39 27.28 -10.77
CA SER A 930 -5.22 27.70 -9.98
C SER A 930 -4.78 26.59 -9.05
N ASN A 931 -3.46 26.38 -8.95
CA ASN A 931 -2.85 25.34 -8.13
C ASN A 931 -1.53 25.84 -7.51
N ASN A 932 -1.04 25.11 -6.49
CA ASN A 932 0.19 25.43 -5.75
C ASN A 932 1.38 24.54 -6.13
N LEU A 933 1.50 24.07 -7.38
CA LEU A 933 2.57 23.15 -7.80
C LEU A 933 3.97 23.79 -7.82
N LEU A 934 4.06 25.05 -8.25
CA LEU A 934 5.34 25.73 -8.50
C LEU A 934 5.52 27.03 -7.72
N SER A 935 4.43 27.65 -7.26
CA SER A 935 4.47 28.88 -6.48
C SER A 935 3.68 28.68 -5.19
N PRO A 936 4.22 29.12 -4.05
CA PRO A 936 3.38 29.34 -2.89
C PRO A 936 2.39 30.48 -3.22
N HIS A 937 1.18 30.40 -2.66
CA HIS A 937 0.16 31.46 -2.67
C HIS A 937 -0.71 31.68 -3.92
N ASN A 938 -0.62 30.87 -4.98
CA ASN A 938 -1.59 30.94 -6.08
C ASN A 938 -3.02 30.64 -5.60
N VAL A 939 -3.14 29.68 -4.69
CA VAL A 939 -4.35 29.36 -3.95
C VAL A 939 -4.03 29.44 -2.47
N LYS A 940 -4.82 30.21 -1.73
CA LYS A 940 -4.68 30.42 -0.30
C LYS A 940 -6.04 30.51 0.37
N ILE A 941 -6.04 30.41 1.69
CA ILE A 941 -7.19 30.72 2.53
C ILE A 941 -7.02 32.16 3.00
N ASP A 942 -7.94 33.04 2.59
CA ASP A 942 -8.03 34.39 3.14
C ASP A 942 -8.90 34.36 4.40
N LYS A 943 -8.45 35.05 5.44
CA LYS A 943 -9.20 35.27 6.67
C LYS A 943 -9.74 36.71 6.68
N VAL A 944 -11.04 36.86 6.87
CA VAL A 944 -11.74 38.14 6.93
C VAL A 944 -12.49 38.22 8.26
N GLU A 945 -12.15 39.20 9.09
CA GLU A 945 -12.91 39.50 10.31
C GLU A 945 -14.10 40.38 9.94
N ILE A 946 -15.31 39.90 10.22
CA ILE A 946 -16.55 40.63 9.90
C ILE A 946 -17.04 41.41 11.14
N GLY A 947 -16.93 40.81 12.33
CA GLY A 947 -17.31 41.46 13.60
C GLY A 947 -18.57 40.85 14.22
N GLU A 948 -19.39 41.67 14.87
CA GLU A 948 -20.63 41.21 15.49
C GLU A 948 -21.69 40.81 14.45
N TRP A 949 -22.55 39.85 14.80
CA TRP A 949 -23.62 39.38 13.95
C TRP A 949 -24.95 39.39 14.69
N GLY A 950 -25.99 39.98 14.08
CA GLY A 950 -27.30 40.19 14.72
C GLY A 950 -28.49 39.85 13.82
N LYS A 951 -28.34 38.91 12.89
CA LYS A 951 -29.40 38.49 11.96
C LYS A 951 -29.59 36.97 12.02
N SER A 952 -30.82 36.48 11.85
CA SER A 952 -31.10 35.04 11.73
C SER A 952 -30.88 34.50 10.31
N ARG A 953 -30.51 35.37 9.36
CA ARG A 953 -30.32 35.04 7.95
C ARG A 953 -29.00 35.57 7.43
N LEU A 954 -28.18 34.67 6.90
CA LEU A 954 -26.92 34.96 6.23
C LEU A 954 -27.13 34.99 4.72
N THR A 955 -26.89 36.14 4.09
CA THR A 955 -26.91 36.29 2.62
C THR A 955 -25.50 36.56 2.15
N LEU A 956 -24.95 35.73 1.26
CA LEU A 956 -23.58 35.90 0.79
C LEU A 956 -23.52 37.10 -0.17
N ASP A 957 -22.95 38.20 0.31
CA ASP A 957 -22.74 39.45 -0.42
C ASP A 957 -21.35 40.06 -0.13
N ALA A 958 -21.05 41.22 -0.73
CA ALA A 958 -19.78 41.91 -0.53
C ALA A 958 -19.52 42.30 0.95
N ALA A 959 -20.56 42.63 1.72
CA ALA A 959 -20.42 42.99 3.13
C ALA A 959 -20.01 41.80 4.01
N LEU A 960 -20.34 40.59 3.57
CA LEU A 960 -19.99 39.33 4.23
C LEU A 960 -18.83 38.60 3.55
N GLY A 961 -18.02 39.34 2.77
CA GLY A 961 -16.80 38.86 2.15
C GLY A 961 -17.02 37.93 0.96
N ALA A 962 -18.20 37.92 0.34
CA ALA A 962 -18.44 37.32 -0.97
C ALA A 962 -18.29 38.34 -2.11
N ASP A 963 -18.58 37.95 -3.34
CA ASP A 963 -18.77 38.87 -4.47
C ASP A 963 -20.22 39.40 -4.43
N GLU A 964 -20.51 40.54 -5.06
CA GLU A 964 -21.89 41.06 -5.15
C GLU A 964 -22.84 40.10 -5.88
N ARG A 965 -22.31 39.25 -6.76
CA ARG A 965 -23.04 38.18 -7.45
C ARG A 965 -23.23 36.92 -6.59
N GLY A 966 -22.65 36.89 -5.39
CA GLY A 966 -22.77 35.80 -4.42
C GLY A 966 -21.54 34.90 -4.36
N LEU A 967 -21.78 33.58 -4.23
CA LEU A 967 -20.75 32.56 -4.09
C LEU A 967 -20.03 32.30 -5.43
N PRO A 968 -18.70 32.47 -5.52
CA PRO A 968 -17.93 32.23 -6.75
C PRO A 968 -17.90 30.75 -7.17
N PRO A 969 -17.64 30.43 -8.46
CA PRO A 969 -17.46 29.06 -8.92
C PRO A 969 -16.31 28.34 -8.21
N ALA A 970 -16.46 27.02 -8.02
CA ALA A 970 -15.50 26.12 -7.36
C ALA A 970 -15.00 26.56 -5.97
N SER A 971 -15.65 27.50 -5.30
CA SER A 971 -15.15 28.11 -4.06
C SER A 971 -15.60 27.38 -2.80
N THR A 972 -14.84 27.61 -1.72
CA THR A 972 -15.19 27.17 -0.36
C THR A 972 -15.15 28.36 0.59
N PHE A 973 -16.25 28.59 1.30
CA PHE A 973 -16.38 29.63 2.32
C PHE A 973 -16.69 28.95 3.66
N MET A 974 -16.04 29.36 4.74
CA MET A 974 -16.28 28.86 6.10
C MET A 974 -16.46 30.05 7.04
N TYR A 975 -17.70 30.24 7.48
CA TYR A 975 -18.08 31.23 8.47
C TYR A 975 -18.01 30.61 9.87
N VAL A 976 -17.28 31.25 10.77
CA VAL A 976 -17.16 30.84 12.17
C VAL A 976 -17.86 31.89 13.03
N PHE A 977 -18.96 31.49 13.66
CA PHE A 977 -19.73 32.30 14.59
C PHE A 977 -19.41 31.87 16.01
N GLU A 978 -18.96 32.82 16.82
CA GLU A 978 -18.57 32.58 18.21
C GLU A 978 -19.47 33.35 19.17
N GLU A 979 -19.70 32.71 20.32
CA GLU A 979 -20.62 33.20 21.34
C GLU A 979 -22.04 33.43 20.79
N THR A 980 -22.53 32.44 20.03
CA THR A 980 -23.88 32.47 19.46
C THR A 980 -24.94 32.44 20.55
N ALA A 981 -26.01 33.21 20.39
CA ALA A 981 -27.13 33.26 21.31
C ALA A 981 -28.46 33.51 20.58
N GLY A 982 -29.57 33.35 21.32
CA GLY A 982 -30.91 33.43 20.75
C GLY A 982 -31.17 32.26 19.80
N MET A 983 -31.02 31.04 20.32
CA MET A 983 -31.28 29.83 19.54
C MET A 983 -32.73 29.82 19.06
N ILE A 984 -32.93 29.49 17.79
CA ILE A 984 -34.24 29.46 17.14
C ILE A 984 -34.72 28.01 17.18
N ALA A 985 -35.94 27.79 17.68
CA ALA A 985 -36.55 26.47 17.68
C ALA A 985 -36.83 26.00 16.25
N ASP A 986 -36.62 24.71 16.00
CA ASP A 986 -36.76 24.06 14.69
C ASP A 986 -38.19 24.08 14.15
#